data_AF-J3DH60-F1
#
_entry.id   AF-J3DH60-F1
#
_cell.length_a   1.000
_cell.length_b   1.000
_cell.length_c   1.000
_cell.angle_alpha   90.00
_cell.angle_beta   90.00
_cell.angle_gamma   90.00
#
_symmetry.space_group_name_H-M   'P 1'
#
loop_
_entity.id
_entity.type
_entity.pdbx_description
1 polymer ?
#
loop_
_entity_poly.entity_id
_entity_poly.type
_entity_poly.pdbx_seq_one_letter_code
_entity_poly.pdbx_strand_id
1 'polypeptide(L)'
;NKLATQAADDLLSQGVTPAQIDVIKRAHLRYDGTDSVIVVAFGDIAGMVEQFESAYKKRYSFLMPEKAMIIEAISVEAIGVSNDREEKAEQLPPRAGALQSTETVKLFSGGQWHDTALYRREDMRPGDIVHGPAIIAEKNATNIVEPGWLAEVTPLNHLVMQRYQARTQRKAIGTTADPVMLEVFNNLFMSIAEQMGLRLQNTAFSVNIKERLDFSCALFDAQGNLIANAPHIPVHLGSMGESIRTIIRENAGKMQPGDVFMLNDPYHGGTHLPDITVITPAFDKDGRDILFYVGSRGHHSDIGGITPGSMPANSTVVEEEGILINNFQLVRAGRFLEQETVALLGSGPYPARNIAQNLADLQAQIAANQKGVDELLKMVDHFGLDVVQAYMGHVQDNAEEAVRRVITLLKDSSYDYRLDNGAVIKVAIRVNHAERTADIDFTGTSPQLNNNFNAPSAICMAAVLYVFRTLVDDEIPLNAGCLKPLNVIIPEGSMLNPRYPAAVVSGNVETSSCITNALYGALGVLASAPGTMNNFTFGNGEYQYYETISGGSGAGKGFNGTDVVQTHMTNSRLTDPEILEWRYPVRLESYEIRENSGGIGQWHGGNGGVRKIRFLEAMTASILSNNRIVPPFGAAGGSPGQCGRNMVIRKDGTQEELGFVASTEMQPGDVFVIATPGGGGYGKPV
;
A
#
# COMPACT_ATOMS: atom_id res chain seq x y z
N ASN A 1 -17.08 -6.18 -38.30
CA ASN A 1 -16.88 -6.67 -39.69
C ASN A 1 -15.92 -5.80 -40.48
N LYS A 2 -16.13 -4.50 -40.65
CA LYS A 2 -15.17 -3.60 -41.34
C LYS A 2 -13.74 -3.70 -40.79
N LEU A 3 -13.56 -3.62 -39.47
CA LEU A 3 -12.26 -3.79 -38.80
C LEU A 3 -11.62 -5.16 -39.04
N ALA A 4 -12.43 -6.22 -39.13
CA ALA A 4 -11.93 -7.56 -39.39
C ALA A 4 -11.40 -7.72 -40.81
N THR A 5 -12.09 -7.14 -41.79
CA THR A 5 -11.62 -7.09 -43.17
C THR A 5 -10.32 -6.29 -43.25
N GLN A 6 -10.26 -5.11 -42.64
CA GLN A 6 -9.05 -4.28 -42.65
C GLN A 6 -7.85 -4.99 -42.02
N ALA A 7 -8.00 -5.60 -40.84
CA ALA A 7 -6.92 -6.32 -40.19
C ALA A 7 -6.46 -7.56 -40.98
N ALA A 8 -7.40 -8.25 -41.64
CA ALA A 8 -7.06 -9.37 -42.52
C ALA A 8 -6.33 -8.90 -43.79
N ASP A 9 -6.78 -7.80 -44.41
CA ASP A 9 -6.16 -7.21 -45.61
C ASP A 9 -4.71 -6.80 -45.34
N ASP A 10 -4.40 -6.28 -44.14
CA ASP A 10 -3.04 -5.94 -43.73
C ASP A 10 -2.14 -7.20 -43.70
N LEU A 11 -2.63 -8.34 -43.20
CA LEU A 11 -1.89 -9.61 -43.23
C LEU A 11 -1.79 -10.20 -44.65
N LEU A 12 -2.84 -10.06 -45.47
CA LEU A 12 -2.81 -10.48 -46.87
C LEU A 12 -1.74 -9.69 -47.65
N SER A 13 -1.60 -8.38 -47.38
CA SER A 13 -0.57 -7.53 -48.00
C SER A 13 0.86 -7.94 -47.62
N GLN A 14 1.03 -8.59 -46.46
CA GLN A 14 2.29 -9.16 -45.98
C GLN A 14 2.54 -10.58 -46.50
N GLY A 15 1.63 -11.13 -47.32
CA GLY A 15 1.78 -12.43 -47.97
C GLY A 15 1.26 -13.64 -47.18
N VAL A 16 0.52 -13.42 -46.09
CA VAL A 16 -0.16 -14.51 -45.37
C VAL A 16 -1.36 -14.99 -46.21
N THR A 17 -1.58 -16.29 -46.34
CA THR A 17 -2.71 -16.79 -47.13
C THR A 17 -4.03 -16.67 -46.37
N PRO A 18 -5.18 -16.45 -47.04
CA PRO A 18 -6.48 -16.30 -46.36
C PRO A 18 -6.85 -17.48 -45.45
N ALA A 19 -6.44 -18.70 -45.82
CA ALA A 19 -6.70 -19.92 -45.05
C ALA A 19 -5.89 -20.02 -43.75
N GLN A 20 -4.90 -19.14 -43.56
CA GLN A 20 -4.02 -19.08 -42.39
C GLN A 20 -4.31 -17.85 -41.50
N ILE A 21 -5.38 -17.10 -41.79
CA ILE A 21 -5.72 -15.91 -41.01
C ILE A 21 -6.91 -16.23 -40.10
N ASP A 22 -6.64 -16.26 -38.80
CA ASP A 22 -7.67 -16.29 -37.77
C ASP A 22 -7.99 -14.88 -37.30
N VAL A 23 -9.28 -14.58 -37.10
CA VAL A 23 -9.71 -13.24 -36.65
C VAL A 23 -10.44 -13.34 -35.32
N ILE A 24 -9.87 -12.72 -34.30
CA ILE A 24 -10.44 -12.62 -32.96
C ILE A 24 -11.09 -11.24 -32.81
N LYS A 25 -12.39 -11.22 -32.46
CA LYS A 25 -13.16 -9.99 -32.24
C LYS A 25 -13.45 -9.85 -30.75
N ARG A 26 -13.22 -8.67 -30.18
CA ARG A 26 -13.47 -8.38 -28.76
C ARG A 26 -14.26 -7.08 -28.59
N ALA A 27 -15.16 -7.06 -27.61
CA ALA A 27 -15.85 -5.85 -27.15
C ALA A 27 -15.23 -5.37 -25.85
N HIS A 28 -15.07 -4.06 -25.71
CA HIS A 28 -14.60 -3.39 -24.51
C HIS A 28 -15.81 -2.81 -23.80
N LEU A 29 -16.27 -3.49 -22.75
CA LEU A 29 -17.49 -3.15 -22.02
C LEU A 29 -17.17 -2.45 -20.71
N ARG A 30 -18.04 -1.52 -20.30
CA ARG A 30 -18.04 -0.89 -18.98
C ARG A 30 -19.44 -0.52 -18.55
N TYR A 31 -19.67 -0.32 -17.26
CA TYR A 31 -20.91 0.33 -16.80
C TYR A 31 -20.87 1.82 -17.14
N ASP A 32 -22.02 2.39 -17.46
CA ASP A 32 -22.17 3.82 -17.70
C ASP A 32 -21.66 4.65 -16.50
N GLY A 33 -20.97 5.75 -16.78
CA GLY A 33 -20.29 6.56 -15.75
C GLY A 33 -19.14 5.87 -15.00
N THR A 34 -18.62 4.74 -15.48
CA THR A 34 -17.35 4.14 -15.00
C THR A 34 -16.29 4.17 -16.10
N ASP A 35 -15.01 4.21 -15.74
CA ASP A 35 -13.88 4.13 -16.69
C ASP A 35 -13.20 2.75 -16.73
N SER A 36 -13.77 1.78 -16.00
CA SER A 36 -13.21 0.43 -15.88
C SER A 36 -13.71 -0.48 -17.00
N VAL A 37 -12.86 -0.67 -18.01
CA VAL A 37 -13.13 -1.54 -19.16
C VAL A 37 -12.82 -3.00 -18.86
N ILE A 38 -13.73 -3.88 -19.25
CA ILE A 38 -13.54 -5.33 -19.30
C ILE A 38 -13.70 -5.78 -20.75
N VAL A 39 -12.68 -6.49 -21.22
CA VAL A 39 -12.64 -7.04 -22.58
C VAL A 39 -13.32 -8.40 -22.59
N VAL A 40 -14.34 -8.56 -23.43
CA VAL A 40 -15.09 -9.81 -23.63
C VAL A 40 -15.03 -10.26 -25.08
N ALA A 41 -15.28 -11.55 -25.34
CA ALA A 41 -15.42 -12.04 -26.70
C ALA A 41 -16.62 -11.37 -27.38
N PHE A 42 -16.43 -10.82 -28.57
CA PHE A 42 -17.51 -10.15 -29.31
C PHE A 42 -18.49 -11.20 -29.83
N GLY A 43 -19.74 -11.16 -29.37
CA GLY A 43 -20.78 -12.15 -29.66
C GLY A 43 -22.18 -11.57 -29.58
N ASP A 44 -23.16 -12.39 -29.23
CA ASP A 44 -24.49 -11.90 -28.88
C ASP A 44 -24.47 -11.11 -27.56
N ILE A 45 -25.49 -10.29 -27.34
CA ILE A 45 -25.56 -9.39 -26.18
C ILE A 45 -25.58 -10.18 -24.87
N ALA A 46 -26.33 -11.29 -24.79
CA ALA A 46 -26.48 -12.05 -23.56
C ALA A 46 -25.16 -12.68 -23.12
N GLY A 47 -24.42 -13.30 -24.05
CA GLY A 47 -23.12 -13.90 -23.76
C GLY A 47 -22.03 -12.86 -23.46
N MET A 48 -22.12 -11.67 -24.06
CA MET A 48 -21.23 -10.55 -23.71
C MET A 48 -21.53 -10.02 -22.30
N VAL A 49 -22.81 -9.88 -21.94
CA VAL A 49 -23.24 -9.47 -20.58
C VAL A 49 -22.79 -10.48 -19.54
N GLU A 50 -23.02 -11.78 -19.74
CA GLU A 50 -22.61 -12.82 -18.80
C GLU A 50 -21.09 -12.84 -18.59
N GLN A 51 -20.30 -12.76 -19.66
CA GLN A 51 -18.84 -12.65 -19.58
C GLN A 51 -18.42 -11.40 -18.82
N PHE A 52 -19.06 -10.27 -19.11
CA PHE A 52 -18.77 -9.00 -18.44
C PHE A 52 -19.10 -9.08 -16.95
N GLU A 53 -20.31 -9.50 -16.57
CA GLU A 53 -20.74 -9.60 -15.17
C GLU A 53 -19.90 -10.59 -14.38
N SER A 54 -19.56 -11.74 -14.97
CA SER A 54 -18.68 -12.74 -14.36
C SER A 54 -17.28 -12.16 -14.10
N ALA A 55 -16.69 -11.51 -15.10
CA ALA A 55 -15.37 -10.88 -14.97
C ALA A 55 -15.41 -9.66 -14.03
N TYR A 56 -16.48 -8.86 -14.06
CA TYR A 56 -16.68 -7.68 -13.23
C TYR A 56 -16.85 -8.07 -11.78
N LYS A 57 -17.72 -9.04 -11.48
CA LYS A 57 -17.89 -9.58 -10.12
C LYS A 57 -16.60 -10.23 -9.61
N LYS A 58 -15.83 -10.90 -10.47
CA LYS A 58 -14.52 -11.43 -10.09
C LYS A 58 -13.48 -10.34 -9.80
N ARG A 59 -13.63 -9.14 -10.38
CA ARG A 59 -12.71 -8.02 -10.19
C ARG A 59 -13.11 -7.10 -9.04
N TYR A 60 -14.41 -6.81 -8.90
CA TYR A 60 -14.97 -5.79 -8.00
C TYR A 60 -15.97 -6.34 -6.97
N SER A 61 -16.39 -7.62 -7.05
CA SER A 61 -17.21 -8.33 -6.05
C SER A 61 -18.69 -7.97 -5.97
N PHE A 62 -19.10 -6.89 -6.60
CA PHE A 62 -20.48 -6.47 -6.73
C PHE A 62 -20.86 -6.30 -8.20
N LEU A 63 -22.15 -6.11 -8.47
CA LEU A 63 -22.69 -5.72 -9.77
C LEU A 63 -23.46 -4.40 -9.62
N MET A 64 -23.68 -3.72 -10.75
CA MET A 64 -24.43 -2.46 -10.82
C MET A 64 -25.63 -2.64 -11.77
N PRO A 65 -26.63 -3.47 -11.42
CA PRO A 65 -27.69 -3.89 -12.34
C PRO A 65 -28.57 -2.73 -12.83
N GLU A 66 -28.55 -1.60 -12.13
CA GLU A 66 -29.30 -0.40 -12.48
C GLU A 66 -28.58 0.48 -13.52
N LYS A 67 -27.32 0.19 -13.84
CA LYS A 67 -26.53 0.92 -14.85
C LYS A 67 -26.57 0.23 -16.21
N ALA A 68 -26.67 1.05 -17.26
CA ALA A 68 -26.48 0.56 -18.61
C ALA A 68 -25.03 0.09 -18.83
N MET A 69 -24.84 -0.93 -19.65
CA MET A 69 -23.51 -1.33 -20.14
C MET A 69 -23.24 -0.64 -21.48
N ILE A 70 -22.04 -0.08 -21.60
CA ILE A 70 -21.57 0.64 -22.79
C ILE A 70 -20.45 -0.17 -23.45
N ILE A 71 -20.53 -0.34 -24.78
CA ILE A 71 -19.38 -0.73 -25.60
C ILE A 71 -18.57 0.53 -25.84
N GLU A 72 -17.46 0.70 -25.12
CA GLU A 72 -16.55 1.82 -25.32
C GLU A 72 -15.74 1.66 -26.61
N ALA A 73 -15.28 0.43 -26.88
CA ALA A 73 -14.49 0.13 -28.05
C ALA A 73 -14.75 -1.29 -28.57
N ILE A 74 -14.42 -1.51 -29.84
CA ILE A 74 -14.35 -2.83 -30.46
C ILE A 74 -12.93 -2.99 -30.98
N SER A 75 -12.27 -4.07 -30.58
CA SER A 75 -10.94 -4.42 -31.08
C SER A 75 -11.00 -5.69 -31.90
N VAL A 76 -10.24 -5.76 -32.98
CA VAL A 76 -10.11 -6.94 -33.82
C VAL A 76 -8.63 -7.24 -34.01
N GLU A 77 -8.26 -8.49 -33.77
CA GLU A 77 -6.92 -9.01 -33.93
C GLU A 77 -6.96 -10.05 -35.06
N ALA A 78 -6.14 -9.87 -36.09
CA ALA A 78 -5.93 -10.87 -37.13
C ALA A 78 -4.59 -11.56 -36.86
N ILE A 79 -4.59 -12.89 -36.84
CA ILE A 79 -3.44 -13.73 -36.51
C ILE A 79 -3.09 -14.55 -37.74
N GLY A 80 -1.89 -14.33 -38.28
CA GLY A 80 -1.33 -15.16 -39.34
C GLY A 80 -0.69 -16.40 -38.75
N VAL A 81 -1.31 -17.56 -38.93
CA VAL A 81 -0.80 -18.83 -38.46
C VAL A 81 0.33 -19.28 -39.38
N SER A 82 1.57 -19.14 -38.89
CA SER A 82 2.71 -19.80 -39.51
C SER A 82 2.55 -21.31 -39.30
N ASN A 83 2.48 -22.08 -40.38
CA ASN A 83 2.68 -23.53 -40.33
C ASN A 83 4.17 -23.81 -40.11
N ASP A 84 4.74 -23.30 -39.01
CA ASP A 84 6.06 -23.76 -38.60
C ASP A 84 5.94 -25.25 -38.29
N ARG A 85 6.89 -25.98 -38.87
CA ARG A 85 6.95 -27.44 -38.97
C ARG A 85 6.28 -28.10 -37.76
N GLU A 86 5.21 -28.87 -38.01
CA GLU A 86 4.78 -29.90 -37.05
C GLU A 86 6.05 -30.59 -36.54
N GLU A 87 6.24 -30.57 -35.23
CA GLU A 87 7.39 -31.19 -34.61
C GLU A 87 7.36 -32.67 -34.99
N LYS A 88 8.29 -33.08 -35.85
CA LYS A 88 8.29 -34.44 -36.39
C LYS A 88 8.99 -35.33 -35.40
N ALA A 89 8.40 -36.51 -35.16
CA ALA A 89 9.05 -37.58 -34.42
C ALA A 89 10.47 -37.81 -34.98
N GLU A 90 11.46 -37.66 -34.11
CA GLU A 90 12.86 -37.85 -34.51
C GLU A 90 13.10 -39.34 -34.78
N GLN A 91 13.48 -39.66 -36.02
CA GLN A 91 13.81 -41.04 -36.40
C GLN A 91 15.21 -41.38 -35.93
N LEU A 92 15.33 -41.72 -34.65
CA LEU A 92 16.58 -42.21 -34.10
C LEU A 92 16.82 -43.67 -34.50
N PRO A 93 18.07 -44.05 -34.83
CA PRO A 93 18.39 -45.44 -35.17
C PRO A 93 18.08 -46.36 -33.99
N PRO A 94 17.57 -47.59 -34.26
CA PRO A 94 17.24 -48.55 -33.22
C PRO A 94 18.49 -48.86 -32.39
N ARG A 95 18.33 -48.86 -31.05
CA ARG A 95 19.39 -49.26 -30.13
C ARG A 95 19.43 -50.78 -30.01
N ALA A 96 20.63 -51.36 -30.01
CA ALA A 96 20.83 -52.77 -29.71
C ALA A 96 20.69 -52.99 -28.19
N GLY A 97 19.53 -53.51 -27.75
CA GLY A 97 19.26 -53.81 -26.36
C GLY A 97 18.64 -52.67 -25.53
N ALA A 98 18.44 -52.94 -24.24
CA ALA A 98 17.82 -52.02 -23.29
C ALA A 98 18.73 -50.83 -22.95
N LEU A 99 18.14 -49.71 -22.51
CA LEU A 99 18.87 -48.53 -22.03
C LEU A 99 19.82 -48.93 -20.91
N GLN A 100 21.09 -48.55 -21.04
CA GLN A 100 22.12 -48.81 -20.04
C GLN A 100 22.53 -47.49 -19.39
N SER A 101 22.75 -47.53 -18.09
CA SER A 101 23.41 -46.45 -17.38
C SER A 101 24.87 -46.38 -17.80
N THR A 102 25.38 -45.16 -18.00
CA THR A 102 26.80 -44.91 -18.28
C THR A 102 27.66 -45.23 -17.06
N GLU A 103 27.19 -44.87 -15.87
CA GLU A 103 27.87 -45.10 -14.60
C GLU A 103 26.87 -45.05 -13.43
N THR A 104 27.33 -45.48 -12.25
CA THR A 104 26.60 -45.30 -11.00
C THR A 104 27.30 -44.22 -10.18
N VAL A 105 26.55 -43.18 -9.80
CA VAL A 105 27.05 -42.01 -9.06
C VAL A 105 26.23 -41.74 -7.81
N LYS A 106 26.84 -41.07 -6.82
CA LYS A 106 26.18 -40.67 -5.59
C LYS A 106 25.30 -39.44 -5.81
N LEU A 107 24.02 -39.55 -5.49
CA LEU A 107 23.06 -38.43 -5.46
C LEU A 107 22.51 -38.28 -4.03
N PHE A 108 22.56 -37.08 -3.46
CA PHE A 108 21.86 -36.79 -2.21
C PHE A 108 20.45 -36.28 -2.51
N SER A 109 19.43 -37.03 -2.10
CA SER A 109 18.02 -36.71 -2.36
C SER A 109 17.12 -37.24 -1.25
N GLY A 110 16.06 -36.48 -0.94
CA GLY A 110 15.09 -36.88 0.08
C GLY A 110 15.70 -37.09 1.48
N GLY A 111 16.81 -36.40 1.78
CA GLY A 111 17.52 -36.47 3.05
C GLY A 111 18.50 -37.65 3.20
N GLN A 112 18.77 -38.41 2.13
CA GLN A 112 19.70 -39.55 2.16
C GLN A 112 20.53 -39.66 0.88
N TRP A 113 21.66 -40.36 0.95
CA TRP A 113 22.51 -40.66 -0.20
C TRP A 113 21.98 -41.88 -0.95
N HIS A 114 21.91 -41.78 -2.27
CA HIS A 114 21.52 -42.86 -3.19
C HIS A 114 22.68 -43.18 -4.14
N ASP A 115 22.88 -44.46 -4.43
CA ASP A 115 23.68 -44.90 -5.58
C ASP A 115 22.75 -44.92 -6.81
N THR A 116 22.95 -43.98 -7.72
CA THR A 116 22.01 -43.67 -8.79
C THR A 116 22.63 -43.91 -10.16
N ALA A 117 21.82 -44.41 -11.09
CA ALA A 117 22.21 -44.55 -12.48
C ALA A 117 22.31 -43.18 -13.15
N LEU A 118 23.45 -42.92 -13.78
CA LEU A 118 23.64 -41.80 -14.71
C LEU A 118 23.36 -42.29 -16.14
N TYR A 119 22.43 -41.64 -16.82
CA TYR A 119 22.15 -41.86 -18.23
C TYR A 119 22.60 -40.63 -19.03
N ARG A 120 23.05 -40.85 -20.26
CA ARG A 120 23.24 -39.75 -21.21
C ARG A 120 21.98 -39.61 -22.07
N ARG A 121 21.50 -38.38 -22.20
CA ARG A 121 20.29 -38.07 -22.96
C ARG A 121 20.36 -38.49 -24.43
N GLU A 122 21.55 -38.43 -25.02
CA GLU A 122 21.84 -38.85 -26.40
C GLU A 122 21.68 -40.36 -26.65
N ASP A 123 21.78 -41.17 -25.58
CA ASP A 123 21.63 -42.63 -25.65
C ASP A 123 20.17 -43.09 -25.48
N MET A 124 19.28 -42.18 -25.07
CA MET A 124 17.86 -42.47 -24.88
C MET A 124 17.08 -42.40 -26.19
N ARG A 125 15.99 -43.15 -26.28
CA ARG A 125 15.09 -43.26 -27.44
C ARG A 125 13.63 -43.09 -27.02
N PRO A 126 12.74 -42.66 -27.92
CA PRO A 126 11.29 -42.67 -27.66
C PRO A 126 10.81 -43.99 -27.06
N GLY A 127 10.07 -43.90 -25.95
CA GLY A 127 9.59 -45.02 -25.15
C GLY A 127 10.52 -45.46 -24.01
N ASP A 128 11.74 -44.94 -23.92
CA ASP A 128 12.59 -45.19 -22.76
C ASP A 128 12.01 -44.52 -21.50
N ILE A 129 11.98 -45.28 -20.40
CA ILE A 129 11.51 -44.81 -19.10
C ILE A 129 12.64 -45.00 -18.07
N VAL A 130 12.95 -43.94 -17.34
CA VAL A 130 13.92 -43.95 -16.23
C VAL A 130 13.19 -43.62 -14.94
N HIS A 131 13.22 -44.54 -13.98
CA HIS A 131 12.71 -44.28 -12.63
C HIS A 131 13.77 -43.63 -11.77
N GLY A 132 13.37 -42.64 -10.98
CA GLY A 132 14.20 -42.02 -9.96
C GLY A 132 14.43 -42.93 -8.75
N PRO A 133 15.53 -42.77 -8.00
CA PRO A 133 16.54 -41.72 -8.16
C PRO A 133 17.52 -42.00 -9.32
N ALA A 134 17.63 -41.06 -10.26
CA ALA A 134 18.50 -41.17 -11.43
C ALA A 134 18.93 -39.79 -11.93
N ILE A 135 20.03 -39.75 -12.69
CA ILE A 135 20.53 -38.53 -13.33
C ILE A 135 20.52 -38.75 -14.84
N ILE A 136 20.01 -37.78 -15.59
CA ILE A 136 20.04 -37.77 -17.06
C ILE A 136 20.87 -36.55 -17.48
N ALA A 137 22.10 -36.78 -17.92
CA ALA A 137 23.00 -35.74 -18.39
C ALA A 137 22.79 -35.44 -19.87
N GLU A 138 22.71 -34.15 -20.20
CA GLU A 138 22.64 -33.62 -21.56
C GLU A 138 23.88 -32.77 -21.87
N LYS A 139 24.00 -32.30 -23.11
CA LYS A 139 25.14 -31.45 -23.52
C LYS A 139 25.13 -30.07 -22.84
N ASN A 140 23.95 -29.58 -22.46
CA ASN A 140 23.72 -28.24 -21.91
C ASN A 140 22.85 -28.24 -20.64
N ALA A 141 22.48 -29.40 -20.11
CA ALA A 141 21.63 -29.53 -18.93
C ALA A 141 21.87 -30.85 -18.19
N THR A 142 21.43 -30.92 -16.93
CA THR A 142 21.40 -32.15 -16.14
C THR A 142 20.03 -32.27 -15.48
N ASN A 143 19.28 -33.31 -15.84
CA ASN A 143 17.97 -33.57 -15.26
C ASN A 143 18.09 -34.56 -14.10
N ILE A 144 17.58 -34.18 -12.93
CA ILE A 144 17.55 -35.04 -11.74
C ILE A 144 16.16 -35.67 -11.63
N VAL A 145 16.07 -36.98 -11.81
CA VAL A 145 14.83 -37.75 -11.62
C VAL A 145 14.77 -38.18 -10.16
N GLU A 146 14.03 -37.44 -9.35
CA GLU A 146 13.91 -37.68 -7.91
C GLU A 146 13.18 -39.00 -7.58
N PRO A 147 13.39 -39.61 -6.39
CA PRO A 147 12.61 -40.76 -5.94
C PRO A 147 11.09 -40.54 -6.07
N GLY A 148 10.38 -41.54 -6.61
CA GLY A 148 8.94 -41.47 -6.86
C GLY A 148 8.53 -40.71 -8.13
N TRP A 149 9.51 -40.23 -8.91
CA TRP A 149 9.33 -39.74 -10.26
C TRP A 149 9.87 -40.73 -11.29
N LEU A 150 9.34 -40.65 -12.50
CA LEU A 150 9.92 -41.24 -13.69
C LEU A 150 10.12 -40.14 -14.74
N ALA A 151 11.06 -40.36 -15.64
CA ALA A 151 11.25 -39.58 -16.84
C ALA A 151 11.03 -40.48 -18.05
N GLU A 152 10.13 -40.09 -18.93
CA GLU A 152 9.79 -40.79 -20.17
C GLU A 152 10.26 -39.95 -21.37
N VAL A 153 10.84 -40.62 -22.38
CA VAL A 153 11.10 -39.99 -23.67
C VAL A 153 9.89 -40.19 -24.57
N THR A 154 9.22 -39.10 -24.93
CA THR A 154 8.00 -39.15 -25.76
C THR A 154 8.32 -39.51 -27.22
N PRO A 155 7.31 -39.82 -28.07
CA PRO A 155 7.48 -39.99 -29.51
C PRO A 155 8.14 -38.81 -30.23
N LEU A 156 8.03 -37.60 -29.68
CA LEU A 156 8.67 -36.38 -30.19
C LEU A 156 10.07 -36.14 -29.61
N ASN A 157 10.61 -37.13 -28.88
CA ASN A 157 11.89 -37.02 -28.18
C ASN A 157 11.90 -35.92 -27.10
N HIS A 158 10.75 -35.60 -26.50
CA HIS A 158 10.70 -34.77 -25.29
C HIS A 158 10.99 -35.61 -24.06
N LEU A 159 11.62 -35.02 -23.04
CA LEU A 159 11.76 -35.67 -21.73
C LEU A 159 10.63 -35.18 -20.82
N VAL A 160 9.66 -36.04 -20.54
CA VAL A 160 8.52 -35.72 -19.68
C VAL A 160 8.71 -36.38 -18.32
N MET A 161 8.76 -35.58 -17.26
CA MET A 161 8.85 -36.07 -15.90
C MET A 161 7.46 -36.18 -15.28
N GLN A 162 7.14 -37.35 -14.75
CA GLN A 162 5.87 -37.62 -14.08
C GLN A 162 6.10 -38.25 -12.72
N ARG A 163 5.35 -37.77 -11.73
CA ARG A 163 5.34 -38.38 -10.41
C ARG A 163 4.41 -39.59 -10.45
N TYR A 164 4.96 -40.79 -10.31
CA TYR A 164 4.18 -42.03 -10.25
C TYR A 164 3.86 -42.46 -8.82
N GLN A 165 4.60 -41.94 -7.83
CA GLN A 165 4.33 -42.16 -6.41
C GLN A 165 3.77 -40.89 -5.77
N ALA A 166 2.56 -40.99 -5.21
CA ALA A 166 1.96 -39.90 -4.45
C ALA A 166 2.95 -39.40 -3.39
N ARG A 167 3.15 -38.08 -3.33
CA ARG A 167 4.04 -37.48 -2.33
C ARG A 167 3.46 -37.81 -0.96
N THR A 168 4.24 -38.42 -0.08
CA THR A 168 3.88 -38.50 1.34
C THR A 168 3.59 -37.07 1.77
N GLN A 169 2.34 -36.78 2.16
CA GLN A 169 2.00 -35.45 2.66
C GLN A 169 3.02 -35.13 3.76
N ARG A 170 3.69 -33.97 3.65
CA ARG A 170 4.42 -33.42 4.80
C ARG A 170 3.45 -33.49 5.98
N LYS A 171 3.93 -33.95 7.15
CA LYS A 171 3.16 -34.02 8.41
C LYS A 171 2.11 -32.90 8.43
N ALA A 172 0.86 -33.25 8.75
CA ALA A 172 -0.17 -32.26 9.06
C ALA A 172 0.48 -31.16 9.91
N ILE A 173 0.56 -29.96 9.35
CA ILE A 173 1.22 -28.84 10.02
C ILE A 173 0.42 -28.62 11.30
N GLY A 174 1.10 -28.72 12.43
CA GLY A 174 0.47 -28.50 13.72
C GLY A 174 0.26 -27.02 13.97
N THR A 175 -0.54 -26.72 14.99
CA THR A 175 -0.72 -25.36 15.52
C THR A 175 0.47 -24.87 16.35
N THR A 176 1.48 -25.71 16.58
CA THR A 176 2.73 -25.35 17.27
C THR A 176 3.64 -24.53 16.37
N ALA A 177 4.26 -23.48 16.92
CA ALA A 177 5.20 -22.63 16.20
C ALA A 177 6.41 -23.42 15.67
N ASP A 178 6.53 -23.51 14.34
CA ASP A 178 7.71 -23.99 13.63
C ASP A 178 8.41 -22.78 12.98
N PRO A 179 9.72 -22.54 13.20
CA PRO A 179 10.39 -21.36 12.67
C PRO A 179 10.36 -21.22 11.15
N VAL A 180 10.41 -22.34 10.41
CA VAL A 180 10.34 -22.31 8.94
C VAL A 180 8.93 -21.94 8.51
N MET A 181 7.91 -22.51 9.16
CA MET A 181 6.53 -22.19 8.86
C MET A 181 6.16 -20.77 9.28
N LEU A 182 6.73 -20.25 10.37
CA LEU A 182 6.51 -18.87 10.81
C LEU A 182 6.92 -17.90 9.71
N GLU A 183 8.09 -18.13 9.11
CA GLU A 183 8.59 -17.34 7.98
C GLU A 183 7.70 -17.49 6.74
N VAL A 184 7.24 -18.71 6.44
CA VAL A 184 6.31 -18.95 5.33
C VAL A 184 5.00 -18.20 5.52
N PHE A 185 4.37 -18.31 6.70
CA PHE A 185 3.10 -17.63 6.98
C PHE A 185 3.26 -16.10 6.99
N ASN A 186 4.37 -15.59 7.54
CA ASN A 186 4.70 -14.17 7.49
C ASN A 186 4.72 -13.65 6.04
N ASN A 187 5.49 -14.30 5.17
CA ASN A 187 5.56 -13.93 3.75
C ASN A 187 4.22 -14.09 3.02
N LEU A 188 3.43 -15.11 3.36
CA LEU A 188 2.12 -15.29 2.74
C LEU A 188 1.15 -14.18 3.15
N PHE A 189 1.07 -13.82 4.43
CA PHE A 189 0.20 -12.72 4.89
C PHE A 189 0.60 -11.39 4.26
N MET A 190 1.91 -11.10 4.19
CA MET A 190 2.43 -9.91 3.52
C MET A 190 2.09 -9.91 2.02
N SER A 191 2.30 -11.05 1.34
CA SER A 191 1.98 -11.19 -0.08
C SER A 191 0.49 -10.96 -0.37
N ILE A 192 -0.40 -11.37 0.53
CA ILE A 192 -1.84 -11.09 0.38
C ILE A 192 -2.10 -9.59 0.48
N ALA A 193 -1.54 -8.91 1.48
CA ALA A 193 -1.70 -7.46 1.63
C ALA A 193 -1.14 -6.69 0.43
N GLU A 194 0.01 -7.11 -0.12
CA GLU A 194 0.59 -6.54 -1.34
C GLU A 194 -0.28 -6.77 -2.58
N GLN A 195 -0.86 -7.97 -2.73
CA GLN A 195 -1.79 -8.26 -3.82
C GLN A 195 -3.06 -7.40 -3.75
N MET A 196 -3.55 -7.10 -2.55
CA MET A 196 -4.63 -6.12 -2.35
C MET A 196 -4.18 -4.73 -2.80
N GLY A 197 -3.00 -4.29 -2.40
CA GLY A 197 -2.44 -2.98 -2.78
C GLY A 197 -2.26 -2.82 -4.29
N LEU A 198 -1.71 -3.84 -4.95
CA LEU A 198 -1.59 -3.88 -6.42
C LEU A 198 -2.96 -3.85 -7.10
N ARG A 199 -3.97 -4.52 -6.53
CA ARG A 199 -5.34 -4.44 -7.06
C ARG A 199 -5.86 -3.01 -6.93
N LEU A 200 -5.75 -2.39 -5.75
CA LEU A 200 -6.20 -1.03 -5.48
C LEU A 200 -5.58 -0.03 -6.46
N GLN A 201 -4.25 -0.03 -6.56
CA GLN A 201 -3.50 0.85 -7.46
C GLN A 201 -3.98 0.74 -8.92
N ASN A 202 -4.19 -0.49 -9.41
CA ASN A 202 -4.56 -0.72 -10.81
C ASN A 202 -6.02 -0.40 -11.14
N THR A 203 -6.89 -0.29 -10.13
CA THR A 203 -8.32 0.02 -10.31
C THR A 203 -8.71 1.43 -9.89
N ALA A 204 -7.89 2.11 -9.09
CA ALA A 204 -8.16 3.46 -8.63
C ALA A 204 -8.15 4.47 -9.77
N PHE A 205 -8.86 5.57 -9.56
CA PHE A 205 -8.98 6.66 -10.53
C PHE A 205 -8.14 7.88 -10.14
N SER A 206 -8.13 8.23 -8.85
CA SER A 206 -7.44 9.43 -8.37
C SER A 206 -5.92 9.32 -8.49
N VAL A 207 -5.28 10.47 -8.71
CA VAL A 207 -3.82 10.61 -8.72
C VAL A 207 -3.24 10.19 -7.35
N ASN A 208 -3.93 10.50 -6.26
CA ASN A 208 -3.53 10.16 -4.90
C ASN A 208 -3.32 8.64 -4.72
N ILE A 209 -4.31 7.83 -5.10
CA ILE A 209 -4.23 6.38 -4.88
C ILE A 209 -3.42 5.73 -6.00
N LYS A 210 -3.67 6.09 -7.27
CA LYS A 210 -3.08 5.41 -8.43
C LYS A 210 -1.60 5.71 -8.63
N GLU A 211 -1.22 6.98 -8.58
CA GLU A 211 0.11 7.44 -8.95
C GLU A 211 0.99 7.63 -7.70
N ARG A 212 0.42 8.26 -6.67
CA ARG A 212 1.14 8.59 -5.44
C ARG A 212 1.21 7.45 -4.43
N LEU A 213 0.39 6.41 -4.60
CA LEU A 213 0.29 5.26 -3.68
C LEU A 213 -0.07 5.66 -2.25
N ASP A 214 -0.94 6.66 -2.11
CA ASP A 214 -1.43 7.11 -0.80
C ASP A 214 -2.60 6.24 -0.31
N PHE A 215 -2.25 4.98 -0.01
CA PHE A 215 -3.18 3.97 0.50
C PHE A 215 -2.45 2.90 1.31
N SER A 216 -3.16 2.15 2.14
CA SER A 216 -2.66 0.93 2.79
C SER A 216 -3.68 -0.19 2.72
N CYS A 217 -3.21 -1.43 2.63
CA CYS A 217 -4.04 -2.63 2.67
C CYS A 217 -3.55 -3.53 3.80
N ALA A 218 -4.47 -4.02 4.62
CA ALA A 218 -4.15 -4.74 5.84
C ALA A 218 -5.10 -5.90 6.12
N LEU A 219 -4.56 -6.90 6.81
CA LEU A 219 -5.26 -8.11 7.25
C LEU A 219 -5.42 -8.09 8.76
N PHE A 220 -6.57 -8.53 9.23
CA PHE A 220 -6.93 -8.55 10.65
C PHE A 220 -7.51 -9.90 11.05
N ASP A 221 -7.23 -10.30 12.30
CA ASP A 221 -7.91 -11.45 12.89
C ASP A 221 -9.40 -11.17 13.17
N ALA A 222 -10.13 -12.17 13.66
CA ALA A 222 -11.55 -12.05 14.00
C ALA A 222 -11.84 -11.02 15.11
N GLN A 223 -10.84 -10.58 15.87
CA GLN A 223 -10.96 -9.55 16.91
C GLN A 223 -10.57 -8.15 16.41
N GLY A 224 -10.13 -8.02 15.14
CA GLY A 224 -9.70 -6.76 14.56
C GLY A 224 -8.26 -6.37 14.91
N ASN A 225 -7.42 -7.32 15.34
CA ASN A 225 -6.00 -7.04 15.55
C ASN A 225 -5.24 -7.15 14.23
N LEU A 226 -4.33 -6.20 14.01
CA LEU A 226 -3.50 -6.15 12.80
C LEU A 226 -2.57 -7.38 12.75
N ILE A 227 -2.60 -8.10 11.63
CA ILE A 227 -1.74 -9.26 11.32
C ILE A 227 -0.62 -8.87 10.36
N ALA A 228 -0.98 -8.26 9.24
CA ALA A 228 -0.05 -7.85 8.18
C ALA A 228 -0.56 -6.59 7.47
N ASN A 229 0.36 -5.79 6.95
CA ASN A 229 0.06 -4.57 6.21
C ASN A 229 1.11 -4.37 5.10
N ALA A 230 0.65 -4.04 3.89
CA ALA A 230 1.55 -3.64 2.81
C ALA A 230 2.24 -2.29 3.15
N PRO A 231 3.58 -2.20 3.08
CA PRO A 231 4.35 -1.07 3.58
C PRO A 231 4.24 0.15 2.65
N HIS A 232 3.13 0.88 2.77
CA HIS A 232 2.88 2.11 2.03
C HIS A 232 2.98 3.33 2.94
N ILE A 233 1.98 3.61 3.79
CA ILE A 233 1.95 4.84 4.60
C ILE A 233 2.02 4.50 6.09
N PRO A 234 3.12 4.86 6.79
CA PRO A 234 3.29 4.48 8.20
C PRO A 234 2.24 5.04 9.17
N VAL A 235 1.59 6.17 8.87
CA VAL A 235 0.55 6.72 9.75
C VAL A 235 -0.75 5.90 9.78
N HIS A 236 -0.99 5.07 8.75
CA HIS A 236 -2.09 4.11 8.74
C HIS A 236 -1.85 2.96 9.73
N LEU A 237 -0.60 2.75 10.12
CA LEU A 237 -0.18 1.68 11.00
C LEU A 237 -0.70 1.93 12.41
N GLY A 238 -1.53 1.04 12.95
CA GLY A 238 -2.10 1.17 14.29
C GLY A 238 -3.45 1.89 14.35
N SER A 239 -3.75 2.80 13.42
CA SER A 239 -5.06 3.47 13.36
C SER A 239 -6.15 2.60 12.72
N MET A 240 -5.84 1.86 11.65
CA MET A 240 -6.82 0.99 10.98
C MET A 240 -7.40 -0.10 11.89
N GLY A 241 -6.64 -0.62 12.87
CA GLY A 241 -7.17 -1.61 13.81
C GLY A 241 -8.33 -1.08 14.65
N GLU A 242 -8.32 0.20 15.00
CA GLU A 242 -9.43 0.82 15.72
C GLU A 242 -10.65 1.02 14.82
N SER A 243 -10.45 1.40 13.55
CA SER A 243 -11.52 1.43 12.55
C SER A 243 -12.24 0.09 12.44
N ILE A 244 -11.47 -1.01 12.34
CA ILE A 244 -12.01 -2.37 12.27
C ILE A 244 -12.82 -2.69 13.54
N ARG A 245 -12.26 -2.45 14.73
CA ARG A 245 -12.96 -2.69 16.01
C ARG A 245 -14.24 -1.86 16.16
N THR A 246 -14.26 -0.62 15.69
CA THR A 246 -15.48 0.21 15.64
C THR A 246 -16.56 -0.44 14.78
N ILE A 247 -16.22 -0.87 13.55
CA ILE A 247 -17.18 -1.57 12.66
C ILE A 247 -17.67 -2.88 13.28
N ILE A 248 -16.78 -3.67 13.90
CA ILE A 248 -17.15 -4.89 14.62
C ILE A 248 -18.16 -4.58 15.72
N ARG A 249 -17.85 -3.60 16.58
CA ARG A 249 -18.67 -3.22 17.74
C ARG A 249 -20.06 -2.73 17.31
N GLU A 250 -20.14 -1.84 16.32
CA GLU A 250 -21.39 -1.22 15.92
C GLU A 250 -22.31 -2.13 15.09
N ASN A 251 -21.73 -3.12 14.40
CA ASN A 251 -22.46 -4.06 13.54
C ASN A 251 -22.49 -5.50 14.09
N ALA A 252 -22.15 -5.69 15.36
CA ALA A 252 -22.15 -7.00 16.01
C ALA A 252 -23.49 -7.73 15.83
N GLY A 253 -23.44 -8.96 15.31
CA GLY A 253 -24.61 -9.80 15.06
C GLY A 253 -25.51 -9.37 13.88
N LYS A 254 -25.10 -8.36 13.10
CA LYS A 254 -25.88 -7.84 11.95
C LYS A 254 -25.19 -8.02 10.60
N MET A 255 -23.88 -8.26 10.59
CA MET A 255 -23.12 -8.48 9.36
C MET A 255 -23.52 -9.81 8.69
N GLN A 256 -23.54 -9.81 7.36
CA GLN A 256 -23.79 -11.01 6.55
C GLN A 256 -22.78 -11.12 5.40
N PRO A 257 -22.63 -12.30 4.77
CA PRO A 257 -21.75 -12.48 3.62
C PRO A 257 -22.02 -11.47 2.50
N GLY A 258 -20.96 -10.86 1.98
CA GLY A 258 -21.04 -9.85 0.91
C GLY A 258 -21.32 -8.42 1.39
N ASP A 259 -21.37 -8.19 2.71
CA ASP A 259 -21.38 -6.82 3.26
C ASP A 259 -20.00 -6.17 3.17
N VAL A 260 -19.98 -4.84 2.97
CA VAL A 260 -18.79 -4.00 3.04
C VAL A 260 -19.16 -2.70 3.74
N PHE A 261 -18.28 -2.20 4.61
CA PHE A 261 -18.47 -0.99 5.40
C PHE A 261 -17.38 0.04 5.08
N MET A 262 -17.65 1.31 5.35
CA MET A 262 -16.65 2.37 5.31
C MET A 262 -16.76 3.34 6.48
N LEU A 263 -15.63 3.95 6.83
CA LEU A 263 -15.54 5.05 7.80
C LEU A 263 -14.29 5.91 7.57
N ASN A 264 -14.33 7.16 8.03
CA ASN A 264 -13.18 8.06 8.12
C ASN A 264 -13.15 8.83 9.46
N ASP A 265 -14.10 8.58 10.38
CA ASP A 265 -14.22 9.29 11.65
C ASP A 265 -12.91 9.23 12.47
N PRO A 266 -12.20 10.36 12.64
CA PRO A 266 -10.92 10.39 13.32
C PRO A 266 -10.99 10.02 14.80
N TYR A 267 -12.15 10.20 15.44
CA TYR A 267 -12.35 9.88 16.85
C TYR A 267 -12.62 8.38 17.09
N HIS A 268 -12.85 7.61 16.01
CA HIS A 268 -13.15 6.18 16.05
C HIS A 268 -12.22 5.33 15.16
N GLY A 269 -10.98 5.80 14.97
CA GLY A 269 -9.90 5.06 14.29
C GLY A 269 -9.51 5.61 12.92
N GLY A 270 -10.23 6.60 12.40
CA GLY A 270 -9.78 7.41 11.26
C GLY A 270 -8.49 8.19 11.58
N THR A 271 -7.76 8.58 10.55
CA THR A 271 -6.57 9.44 10.63
C THR A 271 -6.97 10.92 10.49
N HIS A 272 -7.68 11.21 9.40
CA HIS A 272 -8.32 12.48 9.04
C HIS A 272 -9.44 12.17 8.02
N LEU A 273 -10.30 13.14 7.70
CA LEU A 273 -11.48 12.86 6.85
C LEU A 273 -11.15 12.36 5.43
N PRO A 274 -10.09 12.83 4.75
CA PRO A 274 -9.78 12.34 3.41
C PRO A 274 -9.39 10.86 3.34
N ASP A 275 -8.93 10.27 4.44
CA ASP A 275 -8.57 8.85 4.49
C ASP A 275 -9.79 7.99 4.82
N ILE A 276 -10.39 7.41 3.78
CA ILE A 276 -11.53 6.50 3.95
C ILE A 276 -11.03 5.08 4.10
N THR A 277 -11.43 4.41 5.18
CA THR A 277 -11.17 2.99 5.42
C THR A 277 -12.38 2.17 5.00
N VAL A 278 -12.20 1.31 4.00
CA VAL A 278 -13.19 0.33 3.55
C VAL A 278 -12.85 -1.03 4.16
N ILE A 279 -13.86 -1.69 4.74
CA ILE A 279 -13.71 -2.86 5.60
C ILE A 279 -14.62 -3.97 5.12
N THR A 280 -14.07 -5.16 4.91
CA THR A 280 -14.81 -6.32 4.42
C THR A 280 -14.62 -7.51 5.38
N PRO A 281 -15.69 -8.03 6.01
CA PRO A 281 -15.65 -9.28 6.77
C PRO A 281 -15.47 -10.49 5.83
N ALA A 282 -14.54 -11.39 6.18
CA ALA A 282 -14.35 -12.66 5.51
C ALA A 282 -15.08 -13.76 6.26
N PHE A 283 -16.15 -14.30 5.67
CA PHE A 283 -16.93 -15.39 6.25
C PHE A 283 -16.36 -16.76 5.90
N ASP A 284 -16.69 -17.77 6.70
CA ASP A 284 -16.49 -19.17 6.35
C ASP A 284 -17.31 -19.58 5.12
N LYS A 285 -17.04 -20.79 4.60
CA LYS A 285 -17.71 -21.30 3.38
C LYS A 285 -19.23 -21.41 3.52
N ASP A 286 -19.72 -21.64 4.74
CA ASP A 286 -21.14 -21.76 5.03
C ASP A 286 -21.81 -20.39 5.30
N GLY A 287 -21.04 -19.31 5.34
CA GLY A 287 -21.53 -17.95 5.60
C GLY A 287 -22.03 -17.72 7.02
N ARG A 288 -21.58 -18.53 7.98
CA ARG A 288 -22.03 -18.54 9.39
C ARG A 288 -21.14 -17.70 10.28
N ASP A 289 -19.82 -17.89 10.18
CA ASP A 289 -18.86 -17.30 11.10
C ASP A 289 -17.89 -16.38 10.35
N ILE A 290 -17.59 -15.22 10.95
CA ILE A 290 -16.55 -14.32 10.43
C ILE A 290 -15.20 -14.84 10.91
N LEU A 291 -14.35 -15.19 9.95
CA LEU A 291 -13.02 -15.74 10.21
C LEU A 291 -11.97 -14.64 10.38
N PHE A 292 -12.05 -13.61 9.54
CA PHE A 292 -11.06 -12.52 9.44
C PHE A 292 -11.74 -11.23 8.99
N TYR A 293 -11.00 -10.13 9.08
CA TYR A 293 -11.36 -8.88 8.40
C TYR A 293 -10.21 -8.44 7.51
N VAL A 294 -10.56 -7.81 6.39
CA VAL A 294 -9.60 -7.11 5.53
C VAL A 294 -10.00 -5.65 5.41
N GLY A 295 -9.01 -4.78 5.33
CA GLY A 295 -9.23 -3.36 5.23
C GLY A 295 -8.29 -2.69 4.23
N SER A 296 -8.82 -1.72 3.51
CA SER A 296 -8.04 -0.81 2.67
C SER A 296 -8.36 0.63 3.06
N ARG A 297 -7.34 1.42 3.34
CA ARG A 297 -7.45 2.86 3.57
C ARG A 297 -6.84 3.59 2.39
N GLY A 298 -7.54 4.57 1.82
CA GLY A 298 -7.05 5.36 0.69
C GLY A 298 -7.34 6.83 0.92
N HIS A 299 -6.41 7.70 0.50
CA HIS A 299 -6.60 9.14 0.58
C HIS A 299 -7.41 9.63 -0.63
N HIS A 300 -8.66 10.01 -0.39
CA HIS A 300 -9.52 10.63 -1.40
C HIS A 300 -9.05 12.06 -1.66
N SER A 301 -9.00 12.49 -2.92
CA SER A 301 -8.51 13.83 -3.27
C SER A 301 -9.38 14.95 -2.72
N ASP A 302 -10.68 14.71 -2.52
CA ASP A 302 -11.61 15.65 -1.88
C ASP A 302 -12.78 14.85 -1.30
N ILE A 303 -13.13 15.14 -0.05
CA ILE A 303 -14.30 14.62 0.67
C ILE A 303 -15.18 15.78 1.19
N GLY A 304 -15.08 16.94 0.55
CA GLY A 304 -15.74 18.17 0.93
C GLY A 304 -14.88 19.12 1.74
N GLY A 305 -15.51 19.92 2.60
CA GLY A 305 -14.83 20.90 3.46
C GLY A 305 -14.73 22.29 2.83
N ILE A 306 -14.21 23.26 3.58
CA ILE A 306 -14.23 24.68 3.20
C ILE A 306 -13.28 25.03 2.05
N THR A 307 -12.26 24.21 1.80
CA THR A 307 -11.32 24.37 0.68
C THR A 307 -11.28 23.12 -0.20
N PRO A 308 -11.01 23.26 -1.51
CA PRO A 308 -10.68 22.14 -2.38
C PRO A 308 -9.53 21.30 -1.82
N GLY A 309 -9.63 19.97 -1.94
CA GLY A 309 -8.59 19.06 -1.46
C GLY A 309 -8.80 18.55 -0.04
N SER A 310 -9.81 19.07 0.68
CA SER A 310 -10.16 18.69 2.06
C SER A 310 -9.03 18.82 3.10
N MET A 311 -8.04 19.68 2.82
CA MET A 311 -6.96 20.05 3.75
C MET A 311 -6.97 21.56 4.03
N PRO A 312 -8.04 22.12 4.63
CA PRO A 312 -8.10 23.55 4.90
C PRO A 312 -6.99 24.01 5.84
N ALA A 313 -6.39 25.16 5.53
CA ALA A 313 -5.31 25.72 6.33
C ALA A 313 -5.79 26.18 7.73
N ASN A 314 -7.05 26.57 7.85
CA ASN A 314 -7.60 27.33 8.96
C ASN A 314 -8.84 26.70 9.59
N SER A 315 -9.07 25.39 9.42
CA SER A 315 -10.15 24.70 10.12
C SER A 315 -9.95 24.74 11.64
N THR A 316 -11.05 24.89 12.35
CA THR A 316 -11.15 24.91 13.80
C THR A 316 -12.06 23.80 14.33
N VAL A 317 -13.04 23.39 13.51
CA VAL A 317 -13.90 22.23 13.77
C VAL A 317 -13.82 21.23 12.61
N VAL A 318 -14.02 19.94 12.92
CA VAL A 318 -13.85 18.84 11.97
C VAL A 318 -14.82 18.92 10.78
N GLU A 319 -16.01 19.49 10.96
CA GLU A 319 -16.99 19.68 9.88
C GLU A 319 -16.48 20.60 8.77
N GLU A 320 -15.54 21.51 9.07
CA GLU A 320 -14.91 22.37 8.06
C GLU A 320 -13.95 21.59 7.16
N GLU A 321 -13.58 20.36 7.53
CA GLU A 321 -12.61 19.53 6.82
C GLU A 321 -13.27 18.58 5.81
N GLY A 322 -14.60 18.38 5.89
CA GLY A 322 -15.36 17.53 4.97
C GLY A 322 -16.42 16.66 5.62
N ILE A 323 -16.82 15.61 4.92
CA ILE A 323 -17.84 14.67 5.36
C ILE A 323 -17.25 13.67 6.36
N LEU A 324 -17.76 13.69 7.58
CA LEU A 324 -17.44 12.72 8.64
C LEU A 324 -18.36 11.49 8.54
N ILE A 325 -17.75 10.31 8.46
CA ILE A 325 -18.37 9.01 8.26
C ILE A 325 -17.94 8.09 9.40
N ASN A 326 -18.84 7.84 10.36
CA ASN A 326 -18.54 6.97 11.50
C ASN A 326 -18.69 5.47 11.14
N ASN A 327 -19.83 5.08 10.58
CA ASN A 327 -20.11 3.71 10.17
C ASN A 327 -21.18 3.72 9.08
N PHE A 328 -20.76 3.44 7.85
CA PHE A 328 -21.64 3.41 6.70
C PHE A 328 -21.53 2.08 5.97
N GLN A 329 -22.67 1.45 5.67
CA GLN A 329 -22.72 0.24 4.87
C GLN A 329 -22.58 0.63 3.39
N LEU A 330 -21.49 0.23 2.76
CA LEU A 330 -21.15 0.55 1.38
C LEU A 330 -21.68 -0.50 0.39
N VAL A 331 -21.65 -1.78 0.81
CA VAL A 331 -22.24 -2.90 0.08
C VAL A 331 -23.10 -3.70 1.05
N ARG A 332 -24.31 -4.07 0.61
CA ARG A 332 -25.22 -4.94 1.37
C ARG A 332 -25.47 -6.22 0.58
N ALA A 333 -25.03 -7.36 1.12
CA ALA A 333 -25.15 -8.66 0.47
C ALA A 333 -24.77 -8.67 -1.02
N GLY A 334 -23.64 -8.04 -1.37
CA GLY A 334 -23.16 -7.95 -2.75
C GLY A 334 -23.80 -6.87 -3.64
N ARG A 335 -24.76 -6.08 -3.12
CA ARG A 335 -25.31 -4.89 -3.80
C ARG A 335 -24.59 -3.62 -3.35
N PHE A 336 -23.93 -2.93 -4.27
CA PHE A 336 -23.31 -1.63 -3.99
C PHE A 336 -24.38 -0.56 -3.76
N LEU A 337 -24.30 0.15 -2.63
CA LEU A 337 -25.26 1.17 -2.21
C LEU A 337 -24.90 2.54 -2.79
N GLU A 338 -24.85 2.62 -4.13
CA GLU A 338 -24.36 3.81 -4.84
C GLU A 338 -25.18 5.06 -4.54
N GLN A 339 -26.51 4.99 -4.62
CA GLN A 339 -27.38 6.15 -4.40
C GLN A 339 -27.28 6.66 -2.96
N GLU A 340 -27.21 5.74 -1.99
CA GLU A 340 -27.02 6.05 -0.59
C GLU A 340 -25.64 6.69 -0.34
N THR A 341 -24.61 6.21 -1.04
CA THR A 341 -23.25 6.76 -0.97
C THR A 341 -23.20 8.16 -1.58
N VAL A 342 -23.83 8.38 -2.73
CA VAL A 342 -23.97 9.71 -3.35
C VAL A 342 -24.69 10.67 -2.42
N ALA A 343 -25.79 10.23 -1.79
CA ALA A 343 -26.53 11.04 -0.84
C ALA A 343 -25.68 11.42 0.37
N LEU A 344 -24.87 10.50 0.90
CA LEU A 344 -23.92 10.78 2.00
C LEU A 344 -22.87 11.80 1.58
N LEU A 345 -22.19 11.59 0.46
CA LEU A 345 -21.10 12.45 -0.03
C LEU A 345 -21.61 13.83 -0.47
N GLY A 346 -22.86 13.93 -0.90
CA GLY A 346 -23.56 15.18 -1.22
C GLY A 346 -24.28 15.82 -0.04
N SER A 347 -24.13 15.28 1.18
CA SER A 347 -24.79 15.81 2.38
C SER A 347 -23.95 16.87 3.11
N GLY A 348 -24.50 17.42 4.19
CA GLY A 348 -23.79 18.33 5.06
C GLY A 348 -23.60 19.75 4.49
N PRO A 349 -22.93 20.64 5.26
CA PRO A 349 -22.70 22.02 4.85
C PRO A 349 -21.63 22.16 3.75
N TYR A 350 -20.70 21.21 3.67
CA TYR A 350 -19.57 21.23 2.74
C TYR A 350 -19.44 19.89 2.01
N PRO A 351 -20.31 19.62 1.02
CA PRO A 351 -20.34 18.35 0.30
C PRO A 351 -19.07 18.11 -0.52
N ALA A 352 -18.80 16.86 -0.85
CA ALA A 352 -17.70 16.48 -1.72
C ALA A 352 -17.86 17.07 -3.13
N ARG A 353 -16.77 17.61 -3.68
CA ARG A 353 -16.79 18.31 -4.98
C ARG A 353 -16.83 17.34 -6.16
N ASN A 354 -16.20 16.17 -6.02
CA ASN A 354 -16.09 15.17 -7.09
C ASN A 354 -16.52 13.77 -6.62
N ILE A 355 -17.83 13.63 -6.41
CA ILE A 355 -18.46 12.38 -5.95
C ILE A 355 -18.19 11.21 -6.94
N ALA A 356 -18.14 11.47 -8.24
CA ALA A 356 -17.87 10.44 -9.24
C ALA A 356 -16.49 9.80 -9.05
N GLN A 357 -15.46 10.62 -8.83
CA GLN A 357 -14.12 10.14 -8.48
C GLN A 357 -14.11 9.42 -7.14
N ASN A 358 -14.82 9.92 -6.12
CA ASN A 358 -14.92 9.23 -4.84
C ASN A 358 -15.52 7.83 -4.99
N LEU A 359 -16.60 7.68 -5.77
CA LEU A 359 -17.21 6.38 -6.04
C LEU A 359 -16.24 5.44 -6.74
N ALA A 360 -15.50 5.91 -7.75
CA ALA A 360 -14.51 5.08 -8.45
C ALA A 360 -13.42 4.55 -7.52
N ASP A 361 -12.91 5.39 -6.62
CA ASP A 361 -11.89 4.99 -5.64
C ASP A 361 -12.47 4.04 -4.56
N LEU A 362 -13.71 4.26 -4.10
CA LEU A 362 -14.40 3.34 -3.18
C LEU A 362 -14.60 1.96 -3.82
N GLN A 363 -14.94 1.91 -5.11
CA GLN A 363 -15.07 0.66 -5.87
C GLN A 363 -13.72 -0.07 -6.01
N ALA A 364 -12.63 0.67 -6.21
CA ALA A 364 -11.28 0.13 -6.23
C ALA A 364 -10.88 -0.46 -4.86
N GLN A 365 -11.26 0.19 -3.76
CA GLN A 365 -11.06 -0.32 -2.40
C GLN A 365 -11.85 -1.61 -2.13
N ILE A 366 -13.11 -1.69 -2.56
CA ILE A 366 -13.91 -2.93 -2.47
C ILE A 366 -13.23 -4.08 -3.24
N ALA A 367 -12.75 -3.81 -4.46
CA ALA A 367 -12.02 -4.77 -5.29
C ALA A 367 -10.74 -5.28 -4.61
N ALA A 368 -9.98 -4.36 -3.99
CA ALA A 368 -8.78 -4.69 -3.25
C ALA A 368 -9.08 -5.58 -2.04
N ASN A 369 -10.10 -5.23 -1.26
CA ASN A 369 -10.52 -6.03 -0.12
C ASN A 369 -10.94 -7.44 -0.52
N GLN A 370 -11.74 -7.60 -1.57
CA GLN A 370 -12.11 -8.94 -2.01
C GLN A 370 -10.91 -9.80 -2.39
N LYS A 371 -9.90 -9.21 -3.04
CA LYS A 371 -8.67 -9.93 -3.33
C LYS A 371 -8.02 -10.47 -2.04
N GLY A 372 -8.06 -9.71 -0.96
CA GLY A 372 -7.62 -10.16 0.37
C GLY A 372 -8.45 -11.32 0.91
N VAL A 373 -9.79 -11.22 0.84
CA VAL A 373 -10.71 -12.29 1.25
C VAL A 373 -10.43 -13.59 0.49
N ASP A 374 -10.34 -13.52 -0.84
CA ASP A 374 -10.14 -14.67 -1.70
C ASP A 374 -8.83 -15.41 -1.39
N GLU A 375 -7.72 -14.68 -1.18
CA GLU A 375 -6.44 -15.31 -0.87
C GLU A 375 -6.37 -15.85 0.57
N LEU A 376 -7.01 -15.20 1.54
CA LEU A 376 -7.15 -15.75 2.90
C LEU A 376 -7.94 -17.06 2.89
N LEU A 377 -9.05 -17.13 2.16
CA LEU A 377 -9.84 -18.35 2.07
C LEU A 377 -9.10 -19.48 1.34
N LYS A 378 -8.31 -19.17 0.30
CA LYS A 378 -7.41 -20.15 -0.33
C LYS A 378 -6.34 -20.66 0.65
N MET A 379 -5.81 -19.79 1.49
CA MET A 379 -4.86 -20.19 2.53
C MET A 379 -5.51 -21.13 3.55
N VAL A 380 -6.73 -20.81 4.01
CA VAL A 380 -7.51 -21.70 4.89
C VAL A 380 -7.78 -23.04 4.22
N ASP A 381 -8.12 -23.06 2.94
CA ASP A 381 -8.34 -24.31 2.18
C ASP A 381 -7.09 -25.16 2.07
N HIS A 382 -5.90 -24.55 2.04
CA HIS A 382 -4.63 -25.25 1.91
C HIS A 382 -4.09 -25.74 3.26
N PHE A 383 -4.15 -24.92 4.30
CA PHE A 383 -3.48 -25.18 5.58
C PHE A 383 -4.43 -25.58 6.72
N GLY A 384 -5.73 -25.32 6.59
CA GLY A 384 -6.69 -25.45 7.69
C GLY A 384 -6.82 -24.16 8.50
N LEU A 385 -8.03 -23.87 8.97
CA LEU A 385 -8.36 -22.64 9.69
C LEU A 385 -7.59 -22.52 11.01
N ASP A 386 -7.53 -23.61 11.77
CA ASP A 386 -6.83 -23.71 13.06
C ASP A 386 -5.35 -23.40 12.93
N VAL A 387 -4.71 -23.91 11.86
CA VAL A 387 -3.31 -23.62 11.55
C VAL A 387 -3.14 -22.14 11.19
N VAL A 388 -3.95 -21.61 10.27
CA VAL A 388 -3.86 -20.20 9.86
C VAL A 388 -4.00 -19.26 11.07
N GLN A 389 -5.00 -19.47 11.91
CA GLN A 389 -5.24 -18.66 13.11
C GLN A 389 -4.08 -18.79 14.12
N ALA A 390 -3.55 -19.99 14.33
CA ALA A 390 -2.39 -20.19 15.21
C ALA A 390 -1.17 -19.41 14.71
N TYR A 391 -0.88 -19.45 13.40
CA TYR A 391 0.26 -18.72 12.84
C TYR A 391 0.06 -17.20 12.79
N MET A 392 -1.18 -16.70 12.69
CA MET A 392 -1.46 -15.27 12.92
C MET A 392 -1.02 -14.85 14.34
N GLY A 393 -1.33 -15.68 15.35
CA GLY A 393 -0.88 -15.47 16.73
C GLY A 393 0.63 -15.52 16.87
N HIS A 394 1.29 -16.55 16.31
CA HIS A 394 2.75 -16.70 16.38
C HIS A 394 3.50 -15.54 15.72
N VAL A 395 2.97 -14.97 14.63
CA VAL A 395 3.53 -13.78 13.96
C VAL A 395 3.45 -12.54 14.85
N GLN A 396 2.36 -12.37 15.60
CA GLN A 396 2.23 -11.29 16.57
C GLN A 396 3.17 -11.48 17.78
N ASP A 397 3.28 -12.71 18.29
CA ASP A 397 4.13 -13.02 19.45
C ASP A 397 5.61 -12.85 19.11
N ASN A 398 6.03 -13.18 17.88
CA ASN A 398 7.38 -12.91 17.41
C ASN A 398 7.69 -11.41 17.34
N ALA A 399 6.75 -10.60 16.85
CA ALA A 399 6.89 -9.15 16.80
C ALA A 399 6.96 -8.52 18.20
N GLU A 400 6.16 -9.02 19.15
CA GLU A 400 6.24 -8.63 20.55
C GLU A 400 7.65 -8.90 21.13
N GLU A 401 8.15 -10.13 20.98
CA GLU A 401 9.44 -10.51 21.53
C GLU A 401 10.60 -9.71 20.91
N ALA A 402 10.51 -9.37 19.62
CA ALA A 402 11.49 -8.52 18.96
C ALA A 402 11.55 -7.10 19.54
N VAL A 403 10.40 -6.47 19.83
CA VAL A 403 10.36 -5.17 20.50
C VAL A 403 10.86 -5.29 21.95
N ARG A 404 10.51 -6.36 22.67
CA ARG A 404 11.01 -6.61 24.04
C ARG A 404 12.54 -6.69 24.10
N ARG A 405 13.20 -7.27 23.09
CA ARG A 405 14.67 -7.28 23.02
C ARG A 405 15.24 -5.87 22.96
N VAL A 406 14.70 -5.01 22.09
CA VAL A 406 15.16 -3.63 21.93
C VAL A 406 14.94 -2.80 23.20
N ILE A 407 13.79 -2.96 23.87
CA ILE A 407 13.47 -2.23 25.11
C ILE A 407 14.59 -2.37 26.16
N THR A 408 15.25 -3.53 26.23
CA THR A 408 16.33 -3.76 27.20
C THR A 408 17.57 -2.88 27.00
N LEU A 409 17.75 -2.31 25.80
CA LEU A 409 18.85 -1.41 25.45
C LEU A 409 18.51 0.07 25.67
N LEU A 410 17.22 0.37 25.89
CA LEU A 410 16.73 1.73 26.10
C LEU A 410 17.04 2.20 27.52
N LYS A 411 16.96 3.51 27.71
CA LYS A 411 17.14 4.18 29.00
C LYS A 411 16.00 5.16 29.20
N ASP A 412 15.75 5.48 30.46
CA ASP A 412 14.84 6.57 30.82
C ASP A 412 15.29 7.87 30.14
N SER A 413 14.34 8.53 29.49
CA SER A 413 14.60 9.71 28.69
C SER A 413 13.36 10.59 28.55
N SER A 414 13.55 11.84 28.14
CA SER A 414 12.46 12.76 27.88
C SER A 414 12.84 13.81 26.85
N TYR A 415 11.86 14.34 26.13
CA TYR A 415 12.07 15.41 25.15
C TYR A 415 10.84 16.31 25.03
N ASP A 416 11.10 17.62 24.86
CA ASP A 416 10.09 18.64 24.59
C ASP A 416 10.28 19.14 23.14
N TYR A 417 9.40 18.73 22.23
CA TYR A 417 9.42 19.16 20.83
C TYR A 417 8.45 20.33 20.63
N ARG A 418 8.95 21.46 20.12
CA ARG A 418 8.15 22.67 19.91
C ARG A 418 7.76 22.83 18.43
N LEU A 419 6.49 23.13 18.18
CA LEU A 419 5.94 23.36 16.85
C LEU A 419 5.93 24.86 16.51
N ASP A 420 5.81 25.20 15.23
CA ASP A 420 5.73 26.58 14.74
C ASP A 420 4.53 27.37 15.30
N ASN A 421 3.42 26.69 15.61
CA ASN A 421 2.23 27.31 16.22
C ASN A 421 2.38 27.56 17.74
N GLY A 422 3.54 27.25 18.33
CA GLY A 422 3.83 27.44 19.75
C GLY A 422 3.44 26.27 20.66
N ALA A 423 2.74 25.26 20.14
CA ALA A 423 2.43 24.05 20.89
C ALA A 423 3.71 23.24 21.19
N VAL A 424 3.67 22.43 22.25
CA VAL A 424 4.77 21.59 22.69
C VAL A 424 4.27 20.17 22.90
N ILE A 425 4.90 19.22 22.21
CA ILE A 425 4.76 17.79 22.46
C ILE A 425 5.83 17.41 23.48
N LYS A 426 5.39 16.85 24.61
CA LYS A 426 6.28 16.32 25.65
C LYS A 426 6.17 14.82 25.67
N VAL A 427 7.30 14.15 25.69
CA VAL A 427 7.34 12.69 25.85
C VAL A 427 8.39 12.31 26.87
N ALA A 428 8.03 11.41 27.78
CA ALA A 428 8.95 10.72 28.67
C ALA A 428 8.86 9.22 28.42
N ILE A 429 10.00 8.56 28.22
CA ILE A 429 10.11 7.12 28.07
C ILE A 429 10.69 6.57 29.37
N ARG A 430 9.97 5.66 30.03
CA ARG A 430 10.42 4.99 31.27
C ARG A 430 10.50 3.49 31.02
N VAL A 431 11.64 2.88 31.32
CA VAL A 431 11.91 1.48 30.94
C VAL A 431 11.88 0.58 32.16
N ASN A 432 11.03 -0.46 32.12
CA ASN A 432 11.09 -1.56 33.07
C ASN A 432 11.92 -2.70 32.48
N HIS A 433 13.20 -2.77 32.84
CA HIS A 433 14.11 -3.81 32.35
C HIS A 433 13.75 -5.23 32.81
N ALA A 434 13.10 -5.39 33.97
CA ALA A 434 12.73 -6.71 34.49
C ALA A 434 11.58 -7.33 33.69
N GLU A 435 10.57 -6.51 33.37
CA GLU A 435 9.40 -6.94 32.59
C GLU A 435 9.60 -6.79 31.08
N ARG A 436 10.68 -6.10 30.67
CA ARG A 436 10.98 -5.73 29.27
C ARG A 436 9.82 -4.96 28.64
N THR A 437 9.33 -3.96 29.38
CA THR A 437 8.23 -3.07 28.99
C THR A 437 8.69 -1.61 29.06
N ALA A 438 8.00 -0.73 28.35
CA ALA A 438 8.25 0.71 28.38
C ALA A 438 6.95 1.49 28.53
N ASP A 439 6.95 2.49 29.41
CA ASP A 439 5.91 3.52 29.48
C ASP A 439 6.33 4.67 28.57
N ILE A 440 5.46 5.04 27.62
CA ILE A 440 5.61 6.20 26.74
C ILE A 440 4.57 7.22 27.17
N ASP A 441 5.02 8.20 27.95
CA ASP A 441 4.16 9.14 28.65
C ASP A 441 4.16 10.52 27.99
N PHE A 442 3.03 10.89 27.39
CA PHE A 442 2.83 12.19 26.76
C PHE A 442 2.24 13.26 27.70
N THR A 443 2.21 13.00 29.01
CA THR A 443 1.73 13.95 30.02
C THR A 443 2.51 15.26 29.97
N GLY A 444 1.78 16.38 29.97
CA GLY A 444 2.34 17.73 29.83
C GLY A 444 2.45 18.25 28.40
N THR A 445 2.10 17.42 27.39
CA THR A 445 1.82 17.90 26.04
C THR A 445 0.71 18.95 26.06
N SER A 446 0.79 19.93 25.15
CA SER A 446 -0.18 21.04 25.05
C SER A 446 -1.64 20.54 25.02
N PRO A 447 -2.57 21.32 25.61
CA PRO A 447 -3.99 21.02 25.54
C PRO A 447 -4.48 21.06 24.08
N GLN A 448 -5.68 20.53 23.84
CA GLN A 448 -6.36 20.65 22.56
C GLN A 448 -6.32 22.09 22.04
N LEU A 449 -5.95 22.23 20.77
CA LEU A 449 -5.77 23.50 20.10
C LEU A 449 -7.08 23.97 19.45
N ASN A 450 -7.19 25.28 19.24
CA ASN A 450 -8.29 25.91 18.51
C ASN A 450 -8.02 26.00 16.99
N ASN A 451 -7.19 25.08 16.48
CA ASN A 451 -6.81 24.95 15.07
C ASN A 451 -6.68 23.47 14.74
N ASN A 452 -6.31 23.15 13.50
CA ASN A 452 -6.29 21.79 12.99
C ASN A 452 -5.03 20.95 13.27
N PHE A 453 -4.11 21.42 14.12
CA PHE A 453 -2.91 20.67 14.52
C PHE A 453 -3.18 19.61 15.60
N ASN A 454 -4.44 19.37 15.95
CA ASN A 454 -4.79 18.25 16.81
C ASN A 454 -4.61 16.93 16.05
N ALA A 455 -4.02 15.92 16.70
CA ALA A 455 -3.87 14.58 16.17
C ALA A 455 -4.71 13.61 17.01
N PRO A 456 -5.59 12.81 16.41
CA PRO A 456 -6.26 11.72 17.11
C PRO A 456 -5.27 10.79 17.80
N SER A 457 -5.68 10.15 18.90
CA SER A 457 -4.82 9.22 19.66
C SER A 457 -4.28 8.09 18.79
N ALA A 458 -5.04 7.65 17.80
CA ALA A 458 -4.65 6.67 16.81
C ALA A 458 -3.38 7.08 16.01
N ILE A 459 -3.20 8.37 15.71
CA ILE A 459 -1.98 8.91 15.06
C ILE A 459 -0.78 8.82 15.99
N CYS A 460 -0.97 9.14 17.26
CA CYS A 460 0.10 9.06 18.26
C CYS A 460 0.55 7.61 18.45
N MET A 461 -0.38 6.67 18.52
CA MET A 461 -0.09 5.23 18.56
C MET A 461 0.69 4.77 17.32
N ALA A 462 0.34 5.28 16.13
CA ALA A 462 1.05 4.99 14.88
C ALA A 462 2.52 5.45 14.92
N ALA A 463 2.75 6.67 15.40
CA ALA A 463 4.10 7.22 15.56
C ALA A 463 4.94 6.40 16.56
N VAL A 464 4.36 5.99 17.69
CA VAL A 464 5.04 5.10 18.66
C VAL A 464 5.38 3.77 18.02
N LEU A 465 4.40 3.12 17.37
CA LEU A 465 4.60 1.84 16.69
C LEU A 465 5.72 1.92 15.64
N TYR A 466 5.72 2.96 14.82
CA TYR A 466 6.76 3.20 13.82
C TYR A 466 8.14 3.36 14.44
N VAL A 467 8.30 4.24 15.44
CA VAL A 467 9.60 4.48 16.08
C VAL A 467 10.12 3.22 16.73
N PHE A 468 9.31 2.47 17.47
CA PHE A 468 9.80 1.25 18.10
C PHE A 468 10.13 0.16 17.07
N ARG A 469 9.44 0.12 15.92
CA ARG A 469 9.79 -0.77 14.82
C ARG A 469 11.13 -0.42 14.19
N THR A 470 11.45 0.86 14.00
CA THR A 470 12.72 1.28 13.36
C THR A 470 13.94 1.04 14.24
N LEU A 471 13.75 0.83 15.54
CA LEU A 471 14.81 0.41 16.46
C LEU A 471 15.14 -1.09 16.39
N VAL A 472 14.26 -1.90 15.79
CA VAL A 472 14.45 -3.34 15.62
C VAL A 472 15.24 -3.61 14.34
N ASP A 473 16.49 -4.04 14.50
CA ASP A 473 17.38 -4.50 13.42
C ASP A 473 17.09 -5.96 13.02
N ASP A 474 15.83 -6.20 12.62
CA ASP A 474 15.32 -7.51 12.21
C ASP A 474 14.17 -7.33 11.20
N GLU A 475 13.97 -8.30 10.30
CA GLU A 475 12.92 -8.27 9.27
C GLU A 475 11.58 -8.76 9.82
N ILE A 476 11.10 -8.13 10.90
CA ILE A 476 9.78 -8.43 11.46
C ILE A 476 8.66 -7.65 10.72
N PRO A 477 7.50 -8.27 10.48
CA PRO A 477 6.33 -7.55 9.99
C PRO A 477 5.86 -6.55 11.04
N LEU A 478 5.26 -5.46 10.59
CA LEU A 478 4.67 -4.49 11.49
C LEU A 478 3.21 -4.87 11.77
N ASN A 479 2.94 -5.28 13.01
CA ASN A 479 1.65 -5.79 13.44
C ASN A 479 1.32 -5.37 14.88
N ALA A 480 0.16 -5.78 15.40
CA ALA A 480 -0.29 -5.38 16.75
C ALA A 480 0.61 -5.90 17.89
N GLY A 481 1.41 -6.95 17.66
CA GLY A 481 2.36 -7.51 18.61
C GLY A 481 3.43 -6.50 19.06
N CYS A 482 3.86 -5.61 18.16
CA CYS A 482 4.83 -4.56 18.47
C CYS A 482 4.38 -3.59 19.58
N LEU A 483 3.07 -3.44 19.80
CA LEU A 483 2.49 -2.55 20.82
C LEU A 483 2.30 -3.26 22.18
N LYS A 484 2.25 -4.58 22.23
CA LYS A 484 2.00 -5.34 23.47
C LYS A 484 2.97 -4.99 24.63
N PRO A 485 4.28 -4.75 24.42
CA PRO A 485 5.19 -4.41 25.51
C PRO A 485 5.25 -2.90 25.82
N LEU A 486 4.43 -2.08 25.15
CA LEU A 486 4.45 -0.62 25.23
C LEU A 486 3.17 -0.13 25.90
N ASN A 487 3.30 0.59 27.01
CA ASN A 487 2.19 1.27 27.64
C ASN A 487 2.22 2.75 27.23
N VAL A 488 1.28 3.16 26.37
CA VAL A 488 1.24 4.52 25.82
C VAL A 488 0.20 5.35 26.57
N ILE A 489 0.65 6.43 27.22
CA ILE A 489 -0.19 7.30 28.03
C ILE A 489 -0.40 8.61 27.27
N ILE A 490 -1.61 8.82 26.76
CA ILE A 490 -2.00 10.02 26.00
C ILE A 490 -3.12 10.73 26.76
N PRO A 491 -2.86 11.90 27.40
CA PRO A 491 -3.87 12.60 28.18
C PRO A 491 -5.07 13.01 27.31
N GLU A 492 -6.28 12.63 27.74
CA GLU A 492 -7.52 13.05 27.09
C GLU A 492 -7.68 14.58 27.11
N GLY A 493 -8.10 15.17 26.00
CA GLY A 493 -8.20 16.63 25.85
C GLY A 493 -6.87 17.34 25.60
N SER A 494 -5.77 16.60 25.41
CA SER A 494 -4.54 17.14 24.82
C SER A 494 -4.65 17.25 23.30
N MET A 495 -3.72 17.95 22.66
CA MET A 495 -3.64 18.00 21.20
C MET A 495 -3.36 16.63 20.55
N LEU A 496 -2.99 15.61 21.32
CA LEU A 496 -2.75 14.24 20.85
C LEU A 496 -3.90 13.26 21.16
N ASN A 497 -4.93 13.73 21.86
CA ASN A 497 -6.16 12.99 22.13
C ASN A 497 -7.32 14.00 22.22
N PRO A 498 -7.62 14.71 21.12
CA PRO A 498 -8.64 15.74 21.09
C PRO A 498 -10.04 15.15 21.21
N ARG A 499 -10.98 15.97 21.69
CA ARG A 499 -12.41 15.65 21.74
C ARG A 499 -13.11 16.25 20.52
N TYR A 500 -14.15 15.56 20.05
CA TYR A 500 -15.09 16.14 19.09
C TYR A 500 -15.62 17.50 19.61
N PRO A 501 -15.72 18.55 18.78
CA PRO A 501 -15.56 18.58 17.31
C PRO A 501 -14.22 19.14 16.82
N ALA A 502 -13.11 18.99 17.55
CA ALA A 502 -11.83 19.61 17.17
C ALA A 502 -11.37 19.25 15.75
N ALA A 503 -10.95 20.23 14.95
CA ALA A 503 -10.29 20.01 13.67
C ALA A 503 -8.99 19.19 13.82
N VAL A 504 -8.73 18.26 12.89
CA VAL A 504 -7.64 17.27 13.00
C VAL A 504 -6.81 17.06 11.72
N VAL A 505 -7.11 17.76 10.63
CA VAL A 505 -6.51 17.43 9.32
C VAL A 505 -4.97 17.54 9.32
N SER A 506 -4.40 18.54 10.01
CA SER A 506 -2.94 18.67 10.15
C SER A 506 -2.35 17.64 11.11
N GLY A 507 -3.17 17.00 11.95
CA GLY A 507 -2.78 15.94 12.86
C GLY A 507 -2.06 14.79 12.15
N ASN A 508 -2.63 14.35 11.02
CA ASN A 508 -2.12 13.23 10.23
C ASN A 508 -0.80 13.54 9.52
N VAL A 509 -0.62 14.77 9.04
CA VAL A 509 0.44 15.13 8.08
C VAL A 509 1.54 16.01 8.68
N GLU A 510 1.24 16.78 9.71
CA GLU A 510 2.19 17.65 10.40
C GLU A 510 2.52 17.11 11.80
N THR A 511 1.51 17.02 12.67
CA THR A 511 1.71 16.66 14.08
C THR A 511 2.27 15.25 14.24
N SER A 512 1.88 14.29 13.41
CA SER A 512 2.44 12.92 13.38
C SER A 512 3.97 12.90 13.22
N SER A 513 4.50 13.74 12.33
CA SER A 513 5.94 13.89 12.09
C SER A 513 6.62 14.55 13.30
N CYS A 514 5.95 15.50 13.96
CA CYS A 514 6.44 16.10 15.21
C CYS A 514 6.48 15.10 16.37
N ILE A 515 5.47 14.23 16.54
CA ILE A 515 5.46 13.16 17.56
C ILE A 515 6.65 12.23 17.33
N THR A 516 6.87 11.83 16.08
CA THR A 516 7.98 10.96 15.69
C THR A 516 9.33 11.59 16.03
N ASN A 517 9.52 12.87 15.71
CA ASN A 517 10.74 13.59 16.06
C ASN A 517 10.90 13.80 17.58
N ALA A 518 9.81 13.97 18.34
CA ALA A 518 9.87 14.03 19.80
C ALA A 518 10.36 12.71 20.39
N LEU A 519 9.87 11.58 19.88
CA LEU A 519 10.32 10.25 20.29
C LEU A 519 11.80 10.01 19.95
N TYR A 520 12.24 10.30 18.72
CA TYR A 520 13.66 10.20 18.37
C TYR A 520 14.54 11.17 19.17
N GLY A 521 14.03 12.37 19.48
CA GLY A 521 14.69 13.33 20.34
C GLY A 521 14.91 12.80 21.76
N ALA A 522 13.92 12.10 22.33
CA ALA A 522 14.04 11.45 23.64
C ALA A 522 15.06 10.31 23.61
N LEU A 523 15.00 9.46 22.58
CA LEU A 523 15.92 8.33 22.40
C LEU A 523 17.36 8.79 22.11
N GLY A 524 17.53 9.95 21.46
CA GLY A 524 18.83 10.52 21.11
C GLY A 524 19.59 9.74 20.03
N VAL A 525 18.92 8.86 19.28
CA VAL A 525 19.54 7.95 18.30
C VAL A 525 19.62 8.50 16.88
N LEU A 526 18.82 9.53 16.57
CA LEU A 526 18.66 10.10 15.23
C LEU A 526 18.48 11.62 15.34
N ALA A 527 19.07 12.38 14.42
CA ALA A 527 18.74 13.80 14.26
C ALA A 527 17.35 13.98 13.61
N SER A 528 16.72 15.14 13.79
CA SER A 528 15.37 15.39 13.28
C SER A 528 15.34 15.36 11.75
N ALA A 529 14.40 14.60 11.17
CA ALA A 529 13.88 14.94 9.85
C ALA A 529 12.88 16.12 9.99
N PRO A 530 12.37 16.70 8.89
CA PRO A 530 11.31 17.70 8.94
C PRO A 530 10.10 17.14 9.68
N GLY A 531 9.61 17.86 10.68
CA GLY A 531 8.33 17.63 11.37
C GLY A 531 7.13 18.03 10.53
N THR A 532 7.20 17.81 9.21
CA THR A 532 6.23 18.28 8.22
C THR A 532 6.29 17.42 6.96
N MET A 533 5.13 17.14 6.38
CA MET A 533 5.02 16.55 5.05
C MET A 533 4.90 17.61 3.94
N ASN A 534 5.00 18.90 4.30
CA ASN A 534 4.83 20.05 3.40
C ASN A 534 3.56 19.90 2.55
N ASN A 535 2.43 19.76 3.24
CA ASN A 535 1.19 19.33 2.65
C ASN A 535 0.55 20.46 1.82
N PHE A 536 0.65 20.32 0.50
CA PHE A 536 0.20 21.30 -0.46
C PHE A 536 -1.08 20.83 -1.14
N THR A 537 -2.12 21.64 -1.04
CA THR A 537 -3.38 21.44 -1.76
C THR A 537 -3.66 22.63 -2.65
N PHE A 538 -4.31 22.36 -3.78
CA PHE A 538 -4.89 23.41 -4.58
C PHE A 538 -6.09 22.90 -5.35
N GLY A 539 -6.95 23.83 -5.77
CA GLY A 539 -8.06 23.47 -6.63
C GLY A 539 -9.11 24.56 -6.77
N ASN A 540 -10.20 24.17 -7.40
CA ASN A 540 -11.42 24.95 -7.57
C ASN A 540 -12.63 23.99 -7.59
N GLY A 541 -13.77 24.42 -8.15
CA GLY A 541 -14.96 23.58 -8.24
C GLY A 541 -14.81 22.35 -9.14
N GLU A 542 -13.85 22.37 -10.07
CA GLU A 542 -13.63 21.30 -11.05
C GLU A 542 -12.41 20.44 -10.69
N TYR A 543 -11.32 21.06 -10.26
CA TYR A 543 -10.06 20.39 -9.94
C TYR A 543 -9.79 20.36 -8.44
N GLN A 544 -9.36 19.21 -7.90
CA GLN A 544 -8.89 19.08 -6.53
C GLN A 544 -7.59 18.27 -6.53
N TYR A 545 -6.53 18.86 -5.99
CA TYR A 545 -5.20 18.25 -5.92
C TYR A 545 -4.64 18.32 -4.51
N TYR A 546 -3.93 17.25 -4.17
CA TYR A 546 -3.29 17.03 -2.88
C TYR A 546 -1.91 16.42 -3.09
N GLU A 547 -0.89 16.97 -2.44
CA GLU A 547 0.49 16.47 -2.49
C GLU A 547 1.25 16.68 -1.18
N THR A 548 1.97 15.66 -0.73
CA THR A 548 3.03 15.79 0.28
C THR A 548 4.37 15.98 -0.42
N ILE A 549 5.18 16.94 0.01
CA ILE A 549 6.46 17.29 -0.63
C ILE A 549 7.61 16.95 0.33
N SER A 550 8.60 16.23 -0.17
CA SER A 550 9.72 15.75 0.65
C SER A 550 10.68 16.87 1.08
N GLY A 551 11.37 16.62 2.20
CA GLY A 551 12.48 17.44 2.69
C GLY A 551 13.75 16.60 2.86
N GLY A 552 14.73 17.15 3.57
CA GLY A 552 15.98 16.43 3.83
C GLY A 552 15.90 15.53 5.06
N SER A 553 16.28 14.25 4.98
CA SER A 553 16.20 13.37 6.15
C SER A 553 17.21 13.72 7.24
N GLY A 554 16.92 13.33 8.48
CA GLY A 554 17.88 13.45 9.59
C GLY A 554 19.07 12.50 9.42
N ALA A 555 20.24 12.92 9.93
CA ALA A 555 21.45 12.10 10.00
C ALA A 555 21.49 11.23 11.26
N GLY A 556 22.30 10.17 11.24
CA GLY A 556 22.52 9.29 12.39
C GLY A 556 23.97 8.81 12.49
N LYS A 557 24.26 8.03 13.52
CA LYS A 557 25.61 7.49 13.72
C LYS A 557 25.95 6.52 12.57
N GLY A 558 26.86 6.93 11.69
CA GLY A 558 27.34 6.09 10.59
C GLY A 558 26.72 6.41 9.24
N PHE A 559 25.80 7.38 9.15
CA PHE A 559 25.14 7.72 7.89
C PHE A 559 24.70 9.19 7.83
N ASN A 560 24.85 9.79 6.64
CA ASN A 560 24.30 11.11 6.33
C ASN A 560 22.79 11.02 6.08
N GLY A 561 22.10 12.15 6.21
CA GLY A 561 20.74 12.29 5.72
C GLY A 561 20.69 12.29 4.19
N THR A 562 19.55 11.88 3.65
CA THR A 562 19.25 11.85 2.22
C THR A 562 18.49 13.09 1.81
N ASP A 563 18.88 13.70 0.69
CA ASP A 563 18.27 14.91 0.14
C ASP A 563 16.88 14.58 -0.44
N VAL A 564 15.90 15.46 -0.17
CA VAL A 564 14.57 15.46 -0.84
C VAL A 564 13.87 14.10 -0.84
N VAL A 565 13.84 13.40 0.29
CA VAL A 565 13.18 12.08 0.47
C VAL A 565 12.00 12.18 1.44
N GLN A 566 10.96 11.38 1.20
CA GLN A 566 9.90 11.22 2.19
C GLN A 566 10.45 10.55 3.45
N THR A 567 10.02 11.01 4.62
CA THR A 567 10.51 10.51 5.89
C THR A 567 9.37 10.19 6.83
N HIS A 568 9.59 9.19 7.68
CA HIS A 568 8.75 8.89 8.83
C HIS A 568 7.32 8.51 8.47
N MET A 569 6.38 9.44 8.61
CA MET A 569 4.94 9.16 8.62
C MET A 569 4.34 9.05 7.21
N THR A 570 5.16 9.17 6.16
CA THR A 570 4.74 9.01 4.76
C THR A 570 5.84 8.34 3.94
N ASN A 571 5.42 7.60 2.91
CA ASN A 571 6.27 7.07 1.83
C ASN A 571 5.57 7.26 0.47
N SER A 572 4.67 8.25 0.37
CA SER A 572 3.95 8.51 -0.87
C SER A 572 4.90 8.98 -1.96
N ARG A 573 4.59 8.67 -3.21
CA ARG A 573 5.32 9.22 -4.35
C ARG A 573 4.90 10.67 -4.59
N LEU A 574 5.83 11.42 -5.15
CA LEU A 574 5.53 12.68 -5.81
C LEU A 574 4.66 12.39 -7.04
N THR A 575 3.77 13.31 -7.42
CA THR A 575 3.09 13.17 -8.71
C THR A 575 4.11 13.39 -9.83
N ASP A 576 4.11 12.49 -10.80
CA ASP A 576 4.93 12.65 -12.01
C ASP A 576 4.61 14.00 -12.68
N PRO A 577 5.61 14.82 -13.06
CA PRO A 577 5.38 16.12 -13.66
C PRO A 577 4.46 16.07 -14.89
N GLU A 578 4.60 15.07 -15.77
CA GLU A 578 3.79 14.97 -16.98
C GLU A 578 2.34 14.64 -16.63
N ILE A 579 2.12 13.78 -15.62
CA ILE A 579 0.77 13.46 -15.12
C ILE A 579 0.14 14.67 -14.43
N LEU A 580 0.92 15.42 -13.63
CA LEU A 580 0.46 16.64 -12.97
C LEU A 580 -0.03 17.67 -13.99
N GLU A 581 0.80 17.98 -15.00
CA GLU A 581 0.48 18.96 -16.03
C GLU A 581 -0.61 18.50 -17.01
N TRP A 582 -0.75 17.19 -17.20
CA TRP A 582 -1.80 16.63 -18.05
C TRP A 582 -3.18 16.67 -17.37
N ARG A 583 -3.24 16.41 -16.05
CA ARG A 583 -4.51 16.30 -15.31
C ARG A 583 -4.98 17.58 -14.67
N TYR A 584 -4.09 18.54 -14.43
CA TYR A 584 -4.41 19.78 -13.72
C TYR A 584 -3.87 20.99 -14.49
N PRO A 585 -4.58 22.13 -14.46
CA PRO A 585 -4.17 23.36 -15.16
C PRO A 585 -3.06 24.09 -14.37
N VAL A 586 -1.94 23.41 -14.19
CA VAL A 586 -0.71 23.93 -13.58
C VAL A 586 0.49 23.51 -14.42
N ARG A 587 1.63 24.17 -14.22
CA ARG A 587 2.93 23.79 -14.79
C ARG A 587 3.97 23.70 -13.69
N LEU A 588 4.71 22.60 -13.64
CA LEU A 588 5.86 22.48 -12.75
C LEU A 588 7.05 23.20 -13.40
N GLU A 589 7.44 24.36 -12.86
CA GLU A 589 8.55 25.12 -13.43
C GLU A 589 9.91 24.52 -13.05
N SER A 590 10.04 24.13 -11.79
CA SER A 590 11.22 23.40 -11.31
C SER A 590 10.95 22.66 -10.00
N TYR A 591 11.75 21.62 -9.76
CA TYR A 591 11.94 21.01 -8.46
C TYR A 591 13.42 20.70 -8.26
N GLU A 592 14.08 21.48 -7.41
CA GLU A 592 15.54 21.49 -7.27
C GLU A 592 15.95 21.16 -5.84
N ILE A 593 17.13 20.55 -5.65
CA ILE A 593 17.70 20.37 -4.31
C ILE A 593 18.12 21.74 -3.78
N ARG A 594 17.70 22.05 -2.54
CA ARG A 594 18.06 23.28 -1.82
C ARG A 594 19.41 23.08 -1.13
N GLU A 595 20.48 23.25 -1.89
CA GLU A 595 21.84 23.01 -1.40
C GLU A 595 22.15 23.72 -0.07
N ASN A 596 22.92 23.05 0.79
CA ASN A 596 23.37 23.53 2.10
C ASN A 596 22.25 23.82 3.10
N SER A 597 21.05 23.26 2.89
CA SER A 597 19.95 23.36 3.86
C SER A 597 20.02 22.30 4.96
N GLY A 598 20.74 21.20 4.75
CA GLY A 598 20.98 20.19 5.77
C GLY A 598 21.89 20.68 6.90
N GLY A 599 21.66 20.19 8.12
CA GLY A 599 22.44 20.52 9.30
C GLY A 599 23.84 19.92 9.25
N ILE A 600 24.84 20.67 9.72
CA ILE A 600 26.25 20.25 9.72
C ILE A 600 26.55 19.37 10.93
N GLY A 601 27.17 18.22 10.71
CA GLY A 601 27.71 17.35 11.74
C GLY A 601 28.87 16.51 11.20
N GLN A 602 29.37 15.55 11.98
CA GLN A 602 30.24 14.49 11.42
C GLN A 602 29.51 13.78 10.27
N TRP A 603 28.20 13.58 10.45
CA TRP A 603 27.27 13.17 9.42
C TRP A 603 26.32 14.34 9.16
N HIS A 604 26.21 14.77 7.90
CA HIS A 604 25.38 15.91 7.53
C HIS A 604 23.92 15.48 7.37
N GLY A 605 22.98 16.35 7.73
CA GLY A 605 21.57 16.16 7.39
C GLY A 605 21.34 16.28 5.88
N GLY A 606 20.23 15.71 5.40
CA GLY A 606 19.83 15.86 4.01
C GLY A 606 19.37 17.29 3.71
N ASN A 607 19.53 17.72 2.47
CA ASN A 607 19.00 18.97 1.96
C ASN A 607 17.50 18.85 1.67
N GLY A 608 16.75 19.93 1.93
CA GLY A 608 15.40 20.10 1.42
C GLY A 608 15.39 20.38 -0.08
N GLY A 609 14.23 20.69 -0.64
CA GLY A 609 14.04 21.02 -2.05
C GLY A 609 13.26 22.32 -2.26
N VAL A 610 13.32 22.88 -3.46
CA VAL A 610 12.54 24.04 -3.90
C VAL A 610 11.63 23.63 -5.05
N ARG A 611 10.32 23.60 -4.81
CA ARG A 611 9.29 23.26 -5.80
C ARG A 611 8.55 24.52 -6.24
N LYS A 612 8.42 24.76 -7.55
CA LYS A 612 7.76 25.93 -8.14
C LYS A 612 6.64 25.50 -9.08
N ILE A 613 5.40 25.84 -8.75
CA ILE A 613 4.21 25.45 -9.51
C ILE A 613 3.52 26.71 -10.02
N ARG A 614 3.45 26.88 -11.34
CA ARG A 614 2.72 27.96 -12.00
C ARG A 614 1.27 27.57 -12.22
N PHE A 615 0.34 28.43 -11.84
CA PHE A 615 -1.07 28.23 -12.05
C PHE A 615 -1.50 28.74 -13.43
N LEU A 616 -2.30 27.96 -14.15
CA LEU A 616 -2.83 28.32 -15.47
C LEU A 616 -4.31 28.73 -15.40
N GLU A 617 -4.97 28.44 -14.27
CA GLU A 617 -6.34 28.83 -13.95
C GLU A 617 -6.44 29.45 -12.56
N ALA A 618 -7.56 30.12 -12.28
CA ALA A 618 -7.84 30.65 -10.96
C ALA A 618 -8.19 29.50 -9.98
N MET A 619 -7.50 29.47 -8.85
CA MET A 619 -7.60 28.39 -7.85
C MET A 619 -7.30 28.92 -6.45
N THR A 620 -7.79 28.22 -5.44
CA THR A 620 -7.33 28.39 -4.06
C THR A 620 -6.16 27.44 -3.83
N ALA A 621 -5.03 27.93 -3.31
CA ALA A 621 -3.89 27.12 -2.90
C ALA A 621 -3.70 27.21 -1.38
N SER A 622 -3.49 26.08 -0.73
CA SER A 622 -3.32 25.97 0.72
C SER A 622 -2.08 25.13 1.05
N ILE A 623 -1.36 25.55 2.08
CA ILE A 623 -0.20 24.85 2.63
C ILE A 623 -0.41 24.63 4.12
N LEU A 624 -0.32 23.37 4.54
CA LEU A 624 -0.14 22.97 5.93
C LEU A 624 1.30 22.51 6.08
N SER A 625 2.06 23.20 6.93
CA SER A 625 3.47 22.89 7.09
C SER A 625 4.02 23.30 8.45
N ASN A 626 5.18 22.75 8.83
CA ASN A 626 5.90 23.07 10.07
C ASN A 626 7.40 23.30 9.77
N ASN A 627 8.20 23.63 10.78
CA ASN A 627 9.62 23.97 10.63
C ASN A 627 9.92 25.11 9.65
N ARG A 628 9.08 26.13 9.63
CA ARG A 628 9.35 27.46 9.04
C ARG A 628 9.87 28.43 10.10
N ILE A 629 9.58 28.16 11.38
CA ILE A 629 10.03 28.97 12.53
C ILE A 629 11.00 28.15 13.40
N VAL A 630 10.61 26.94 13.82
CA VAL A 630 11.44 26.05 14.66
C VAL A 630 12.23 25.11 13.77
N PRO A 631 13.58 25.17 13.75
CA PRO A 631 14.36 24.34 12.83
C PRO A 631 14.41 22.86 13.26
N PRO A 632 14.55 21.91 12.32
CA PRO A 632 14.77 20.49 12.64
C PRO A 632 16.07 20.34 13.43
N PHE A 633 15.99 19.75 14.63
CA PHE A 633 17.13 19.70 15.55
C PHE A 633 18.24 18.74 15.08
N GLY A 634 19.49 19.06 15.39
CA GLY A 634 20.63 18.14 15.26
C GLY A 634 20.78 17.24 16.49
N ALA A 635 21.56 16.16 16.36
CA ALA A 635 21.81 15.20 17.45
C ALA A 635 23.30 15.01 17.72
N ALA A 636 23.64 14.60 18.95
CA ALA A 636 25.02 14.32 19.38
C ALA A 636 26.06 15.42 19.07
N GLY A 637 25.63 16.70 19.07
CA GLY A 637 26.49 17.85 18.76
C GLY A 637 26.46 18.32 17.30
N GLY A 638 25.63 17.70 16.45
CA GLY A 638 25.32 18.20 15.12
C GLY A 638 24.40 19.42 15.15
N SER A 639 24.47 20.24 14.11
CA SER A 639 23.70 21.48 13.97
C SER A 639 22.29 21.20 13.43
N PRO A 640 21.31 22.06 13.74
CA PRO A 640 19.98 21.96 13.15
C PRO A 640 20.00 22.20 11.63
N GLY A 641 19.01 21.64 10.93
CA GLY A 641 18.74 21.96 9.52
C GLY A 641 18.13 23.35 9.36
N GLN A 642 18.17 23.89 8.14
CA GLN A 642 17.52 25.17 7.83
C GLN A 642 16.00 25.00 7.76
N CYS A 643 15.27 26.01 8.26
CA CYS A 643 13.82 26.10 8.11
C CYS A 643 13.38 26.16 6.63
N GLY A 644 12.16 25.68 6.39
CA GLY A 644 11.46 25.86 5.11
C GLY A 644 10.86 27.26 4.95
N ARG A 645 10.36 27.57 3.76
CA ARG A 645 9.70 28.84 3.41
C ARG A 645 8.61 28.61 2.36
N ASN A 646 7.54 29.39 2.44
CA ASN A 646 6.43 29.36 1.50
C ASN A 646 6.26 30.77 0.93
N MET A 647 6.08 30.92 -0.38
CA MET A 647 5.82 32.23 -0.99
C MET A 647 5.02 32.11 -2.29
N VAL A 648 4.38 33.20 -2.69
CA VAL A 648 3.78 33.37 -4.02
C VAL A 648 4.55 34.42 -4.80
N ILE A 649 4.90 34.09 -6.04
CA ILE A 649 5.38 35.05 -7.03
C ILE A 649 4.20 35.39 -7.93
N ARG A 650 3.68 36.60 -7.79
CA ARG A 650 2.57 37.11 -8.61
C ARG A 650 3.03 37.33 -10.05
N LYS A 651 2.09 37.32 -10.99
CA LYS A 651 2.37 37.53 -12.43
C LYS A 651 3.16 38.81 -12.74
N ASP A 652 2.99 39.86 -11.94
CA ASP A 652 3.72 41.14 -12.08
C ASP A 652 5.15 41.10 -11.50
N GLY A 653 5.55 39.98 -10.89
CA GLY A 653 6.84 39.78 -10.24
C GLY A 653 6.86 40.09 -8.74
N THR A 654 5.75 40.58 -8.17
CA THR A 654 5.62 40.80 -6.73
C THR A 654 5.78 39.47 -5.97
N GLN A 655 6.59 39.47 -4.90
CA GLN A 655 6.77 38.31 -4.03
C GLN A 655 6.05 38.51 -2.71
N GLU A 656 5.23 37.54 -2.33
CA GLU A 656 4.47 37.51 -1.09
C GLU A 656 4.92 36.31 -0.25
N GLU A 657 5.61 36.56 0.87
CA GLU A 657 5.96 35.51 1.82
C GLU A 657 4.70 35.06 2.59
N LEU A 658 4.54 33.75 2.71
CA LEU A 658 3.46 33.12 3.43
C LEU A 658 3.96 32.50 4.75
N GLY A 659 3.04 32.32 5.70
CA GLY A 659 3.33 31.63 6.95
C GLY A 659 3.58 30.12 6.78
N PHE A 660 3.84 29.45 7.89
CA PHE A 660 3.93 27.98 7.95
C PHE A 660 2.60 27.30 7.59
N VAL A 661 1.49 27.98 7.86
CA VAL A 661 0.15 27.62 7.41
C VAL A 661 -0.42 28.82 6.69
N ALA A 662 -0.91 28.61 5.47
CA ALA A 662 -1.48 29.68 4.66
C ALA A 662 -2.47 29.15 3.63
N SER A 663 -3.40 30.02 3.24
CA SER A 663 -4.25 29.83 2.07
C SER A 663 -4.27 31.13 1.27
N THR A 664 -4.25 31.05 -0.05
CA THR A 664 -4.19 32.22 -0.94
C THR A 664 -4.87 31.91 -2.27
N GLU A 665 -5.46 32.95 -2.85
CA GLU A 665 -6.04 32.87 -4.18
C GLU A 665 -4.94 33.05 -5.23
N MET A 666 -4.85 32.09 -6.13
CA MET A 666 -3.90 32.05 -7.24
C MET A 666 -4.59 32.49 -8.52
N GLN A 667 -3.93 33.36 -9.28
CA GLN A 667 -4.40 33.78 -10.61
C GLN A 667 -3.57 33.14 -11.72
N PRO A 668 -4.09 33.04 -12.97
CA PRO A 668 -3.30 32.56 -14.10
C PRO A 668 -1.99 33.32 -14.27
N GLY A 669 -0.88 32.61 -14.16
CA GLY A 669 0.47 33.15 -14.21
C GLY A 669 1.14 33.37 -12.84
N ASP A 670 0.43 33.23 -11.73
CA ASP A 670 1.04 33.20 -10.40
C ASP A 670 1.82 31.89 -10.19
N VAL A 671 2.87 31.93 -9.36
CA VAL A 671 3.71 30.77 -9.03
C VAL A 671 3.75 30.57 -7.52
N PHE A 672 3.34 29.39 -7.06
CA PHE A 672 3.53 28.99 -5.66
C PHE A 672 4.90 28.34 -5.50
N VAL A 673 5.69 28.80 -4.53
CA VAL A 673 7.05 28.33 -4.28
C VAL A 673 7.14 27.76 -2.87
N ILE A 674 7.61 26.52 -2.78
CA ILE A 674 7.78 25.78 -1.53
C ILE A 674 9.25 25.41 -1.41
N ALA A 675 9.95 26.02 -0.45
CA ALA A 675 11.26 25.60 -0.02
C ALA A 675 11.10 24.70 1.22
N THR A 676 11.34 23.39 1.09
CA THR A 676 11.20 22.46 2.20
C THR A 676 12.38 22.52 3.16
N PRO A 677 12.19 22.14 4.45
CA PRO A 677 13.28 22.14 5.43
C PRO A 677 14.35 21.09 5.11
N GLY A 678 15.59 21.36 5.56
CA GLY A 678 16.65 20.34 5.60
C GLY A 678 16.58 19.51 6.88
N GLY A 679 17.29 18.38 6.92
CA GLY A 679 17.39 17.52 8.10
C GLY A 679 18.47 17.98 9.07
N GLY A 680 18.40 17.56 10.33
CA GLY A 680 19.42 17.81 11.34
C GLY A 680 20.71 17.00 11.09
N GLY A 681 21.86 17.58 11.45
CA GLY A 681 23.15 16.89 11.42
C GLY A 681 23.39 16.03 12.67
N TYR A 682 24.32 15.09 12.58
CA TYR A 682 24.69 14.18 13.67
C TYR A 682 26.18 14.23 13.99
N GLY A 683 26.52 14.36 15.27
CA GLY A 683 27.90 14.40 15.75
C GLY A 683 28.57 15.76 15.55
N LYS A 684 29.64 16.03 16.31
CA LYS A 684 30.41 17.28 16.15
C LYS A 684 31.05 17.33 14.75
N PRO A 685 31.00 18.46 14.03
CA PRO A 685 31.73 18.63 12.77
C PRO A 685 33.22 18.32 12.97
N VAL A 686 33.82 17.64 12.00
CA VAL A 686 35.26 17.28 11.99
C VAL A 686 36.08 18.41 11.39
#